data_AF-A0A4Q5ARJ9-F1
#
_entry.id   AF-A0A4Q5ARJ9-F1
#
_cell.length_a   1.000
_cell.length_b   1.000
_cell.length_c   1.000
_cell.angle_alpha   90.00
_cell.angle_beta   90.00
_cell.angle_gamma   90.00
#
_symmetry.space_group_name_H-M   'P 1'
#
loop_
_entity.id
_entity.type
_entity.pdbx_description
1 polymer ?
#
loop_
_entity_poly.entity_id
_entity_poly.type
_entity_poly.pdbx_seq_one_letter_code
_entity_poly.pdbx_strand_id
1 'polypeptide(L)'
;MSTAQSNHTIITNSKSNSKTEKNGVDNRKRVRHVSSDLSRILLIMALVMQALVILAFLLMSLIWTSVFERLDTTDGTPQYFTEHVIYERRYSSISTMLIGITATILFFVFASLLQRVHRVNIRNVALIFITVVQILWIAALNMTAYTYPDPSSLGGAAIELNAGNLDYFTPNYCTDNPTENCHIPGILGFEYFNYYPFQAGPLLWFMMIYKLFGPYNIIAFQVVNAFIVTGLAAILWYFGKALGLNKFGQNAIALLMMTCAPLLMFATFVYPNAVGFTFTLAGVALALRGIKAHRLWTSCVLIFGGFILCGVGILLKSTFVILLMAAVIAIVVTVLFSHRFWQFIPAAVGSVLAMQISKMPAKWLAGITHQHFMDMPMTSWIRLGLTRADEDGTPGWFSLRVFDPVTQANGNYDVHAMILEEDIKQRIAFFVHNPADAFTFFRMKLLSEWTEPSFMTSLYSRAGDSGSQFRGIAGAVLGGSAEKPLEHFEDAMQSITYAFALIGVIGFITTTVRLRSTMANDHVQHVRIFSRTFFSASFLGGVICFTFWEAKSVYTLPFFLMLLPVAAYGMQVTYAWGAHIWHARHASPVRAVNTEPSEFNFERNTTDSVSAEIANPDALEEVDVPVESSADSRTAPSTTR
;
A
#
# COMPACT_ATOMS: atom_id res chain seq x y z
N MET A 1 -6.69 35.69 -91.45
CA MET A 1 -6.74 37.10 -90.98
C MET A 1 -7.69 37.17 -89.80
N SER A 2 -7.18 37.68 -88.66
CA SER A 2 -7.87 38.14 -87.44
C SER A 2 -8.52 37.14 -86.46
N THR A 3 -7.86 37.03 -85.30
CA THR A 3 -8.36 37.13 -83.90
C THR A 3 -9.43 36.17 -83.36
N ALA A 4 -9.05 35.34 -82.37
CA ALA A 4 -9.46 35.47 -80.95
C ALA A 4 -9.09 34.19 -80.15
N GLN A 5 -8.22 34.31 -79.14
CA GLN A 5 -8.08 33.32 -78.06
C GLN A 5 -8.14 34.05 -76.71
N SER A 6 -9.13 33.70 -75.90
CA SER A 6 -9.38 34.23 -74.56
C SER A 6 -8.63 33.41 -73.50
N ASN A 7 -7.79 34.08 -72.71
CA ASN A 7 -7.25 33.57 -71.45
C ASN A 7 -8.32 33.66 -70.35
N HIS A 8 -8.64 32.55 -69.67
CA HIS A 8 -9.30 32.58 -68.36
C HIS A 8 -8.40 31.97 -67.29
N THR A 9 -8.10 32.81 -66.31
CA THR A 9 -7.30 32.58 -65.10
C THR A 9 -8.10 31.77 -64.08
N ILE A 10 -7.53 30.70 -63.52
CA ILE A 10 -7.98 30.11 -62.25
C ILE A 10 -6.86 30.30 -61.22
N ILE A 11 -7.00 31.33 -60.38
CA ILE A 11 -6.27 31.49 -59.12
C ILE A 11 -7.33 31.52 -58.03
N THR A 12 -7.60 30.40 -57.36
CA THR A 12 -8.20 30.37 -56.01
C THR A 12 -8.13 28.95 -55.43
N ASN A 13 -7.28 28.71 -54.40
CA ASN A 13 -7.63 27.91 -53.20
C ASN A 13 -6.51 27.65 -52.17
N SER A 14 -5.33 28.27 -52.22
CA SER A 14 -4.28 28.01 -51.19
C SER A 14 -4.39 28.84 -49.89
N LYS A 15 -5.07 30.00 -49.92
CA LYS A 15 -5.16 30.92 -48.75
C LYS A 15 -6.29 30.60 -47.75
N SER A 16 -7.31 29.86 -48.16
CA SER A 16 -8.41 29.44 -47.28
C SER A 16 -7.99 28.24 -46.42
N ASN A 17 -7.44 27.19 -47.03
CA ASN A 17 -6.98 26.00 -46.32
C ASN A 17 -5.89 26.28 -45.26
N SER A 18 -4.96 27.21 -45.54
CA SER A 18 -3.90 27.55 -44.58
C SER A 18 -4.41 28.27 -43.32
N LYS A 19 -5.48 29.07 -43.42
CA LYS A 19 -6.13 29.69 -42.24
C LYS A 19 -6.89 28.65 -41.41
N THR A 20 -7.60 27.73 -42.05
CA THR A 20 -8.36 26.67 -41.37
C THR A 20 -7.44 25.67 -40.67
N GLU A 21 -6.33 25.27 -41.31
CA GLU A 21 -5.30 24.44 -40.69
C GLU A 21 -4.60 25.14 -39.53
N LYS A 22 -4.23 26.42 -39.68
CA LYS A 22 -3.61 27.20 -38.61
C LYS A 22 -4.54 27.36 -37.39
N ASN A 23 -5.82 27.66 -37.63
CA ASN A 23 -6.84 27.70 -36.58
C ASN A 23 -7.01 26.33 -35.89
N GLY A 24 -6.95 25.22 -36.65
CA GLY A 24 -7.02 23.86 -36.11
C GLY A 24 -5.78 23.45 -35.30
N VAL A 25 -4.60 23.96 -35.65
CA VAL A 25 -3.34 23.73 -34.90
C VAL A 25 -3.34 24.56 -33.60
N ASP A 26 -3.74 25.82 -33.66
CA ASP A 26 -3.81 26.70 -32.48
C ASP A 26 -4.87 26.21 -31.48
N ASN A 27 -6.00 25.69 -31.96
CA ASN A 27 -7.02 25.09 -31.10
C ASN A 27 -6.50 23.79 -30.44
N ARG A 28 -5.80 22.92 -31.18
CA ARG A 28 -5.19 21.70 -30.61
C ARG A 28 -4.12 22.02 -29.56
N LYS A 29 -3.29 23.05 -29.77
CA LYS A 29 -2.30 23.51 -28.78
C LYS A 29 -3.00 24.05 -27.53
N ARG A 30 -4.06 24.84 -27.69
CA ARG A 30 -4.86 25.38 -26.58
C ARG A 30 -5.48 24.26 -25.73
N VAL A 31 -6.13 23.27 -26.36
CA VAL A 31 -6.74 22.13 -25.67
C VAL A 31 -5.69 21.31 -24.90
N ARG A 32 -4.51 21.08 -25.50
CA ARG A 32 -3.40 20.41 -24.82
C ARG A 32 -2.95 21.17 -23.57
N HIS A 33 -2.71 22.46 -23.70
CA HIS A 33 -2.35 23.29 -22.55
C HIS A 33 -3.40 23.23 -21.42
N VAL A 34 -4.68 23.41 -21.74
CA VAL A 34 -5.76 23.35 -20.73
C VAL A 34 -5.82 21.99 -20.03
N SER A 35 -5.68 20.89 -20.76
CA SER A 35 -5.70 19.52 -20.20
C SER A 35 -4.49 19.25 -19.30
N SER A 36 -3.29 19.68 -19.69
CA SER A 36 -2.09 19.54 -18.85
C SER A 36 -2.19 20.39 -17.59
N ASP A 37 -2.76 21.60 -17.69
CA ASP A 37 -2.97 22.51 -16.56
C ASP A 37 -3.98 21.93 -15.57
N LEU A 38 -5.09 21.37 -16.07
CA LEU A 38 -6.09 20.68 -15.26
C LEU A 38 -5.48 19.50 -14.49
N SER A 39 -4.68 18.66 -15.16
CA SER A 39 -3.99 17.53 -14.50
C SER A 39 -3.12 18.01 -13.33
N ARG A 40 -2.33 19.07 -13.53
CA ARG A 40 -1.50 19.64 -12.45
C ARG A 40 -2.34 20.19 -11.29
N ILE A 41 -3.43 20.90 -11.59
CA ILE A 41 -4.33 21.45 -10.57
C ILE A 41 -4.95 20.33 -9.74
N LEU A 42 -5.47 19.29 -10.39
CA LEU A 42 -6.04 18.12 -9.70
C LEU A 42 -5.01 17.44 -8.79
N LEU A 43 -3.78 17.24 -9.28
CA LEU A 43 -2.70 16.69 -8.47
C LEU A 43 -2.34 17.59 -7.28
N ILE A 44 -2.24 18.91 -7.48
CA ILE A 44 -1.95 19.86 -6.40
C ILE A 44 -3.05 19.83 -5.34
N MET A 45 -4.33 19.81 -5.74
CA MET A 45 -5.46 19.73 -4.81
C MET A 45 -5.39 18.44 -3.97
N ALA A 46 -5.13 17.29 -4.60
CA ALA A 46 -4.98 16.02 -3.90
C ALA A 46 -3.79 16.06 -2.91
N LEU A 47 -2.64 16.60 -3.32
CA LEU A 47 -1.47 16.72 -2.46
C LEU A 47 -1.71 17.69 -1.29
N VAL A 48 -2.42 18.80 -1.49
CA VAL A 48 -2.79 19.72 -0.40
C VAL A 48 -3.71 19.03 0.60
N MET A 49 -4.73 18.30 0.12
CA MET A 49 -5.61 17.52 1.00
C MET A 49 -4.83 16.46 1.79
N GLN A 50 -3.92 15.74 1.13
CA GLN A 50 -3.05 14.77 1.77
C GLN A 50 -2.16 15.44 2.84
N ALA A 51 -1.59 16.60 2.56
CA ALA A 51 -0.77 17.34 3.53
C ALA A 51 -1.58 17.72 4.78
N LEU A 52 -2.83 18.17 4.62
CA LEU A 52 -3.72 18.50 5.74
C LEU A 52 -4.05 17.28 6.60
N VAL A 53 -4.34 16.13 5.97
CA VAL A 53 -4.62 14.88 6.68
C VAL A 53 -3.38 14.35 7.41
N ILE A 54 -2.21 14.35 6.76
CA ILE A 54 -0.95 13.94 7.42
C ILE A 54 -0.62 14.90 8.57
N LEU A 55 -0.86 16.20 8.42
CA LEU A 55 -0.70 17.16 9.51
C LEU A 55 -1.61 16.84 10.69
N ALA A 56 -2.88 16.48 10.44
CA ALA A 56 -3.80 16.07 11.50
C ALA A 56 -3.30 14.80 12.23
N PHE A 57 -2.85 13.78 11.49
CA PHE A 57 -2.29 12.57 12.10
C PHE A 57 -0.97 12.81 12.82
N LEU A 58 -0.11 13.68 12.31
CA LEU A 58 1.11 14.08 13.01
C LEU A 58 0.77 14.78 14.34
N LEU A 59 -0.19 15.70 14.35
CA LEU A 59 -0.62 16.36 15.58
C LEU A 59 -1.24 15.36 16.55
N MET A 60 -2.06 14.43 16.06
CA MET A 60 -2.63 13.37 16.88
C MET A 60 -1.53 12.48 17.47
N SER A 61 -0.60 11.99 16.65
CA SER A 61 0.51 11.12 17.11
C SER A 61 1.49 11.86 18.03
N LEU A 62 1.58 13.19 17.97
CA LEU A 62 2.37 14.00 18.90
C LEU A 62 1.69 14.21 20.25
N ILE A 63 0.36 14.10 20.32
CA ILE A 63 -0.42 14.40 21.54
C ILE A 63 -0.90 13.12 22.24
N TRP A 64 -1.22 12.08 21.47
CA TRP A 64 -1.77 10.82 21.96
C TRP A 64 -0.99 9.64 21.38
N THR A 65 -0.96 8.56 22.16
CA THR A 65 -0.54 7.24 21.71
C THR A 65 -1.66 6.26 22.07
N SER A 66 -2.08 5.45 21.09
CA SER A 66 -3.08 4.41 21.32
C SER A 66 -2.35 3.10 21.57
N VAL A 67 -2.71 2.38 22.64
CA VAL A 67 -2.10 1.10 23.00
C VAL A 67 -3.18 0.10 23.36
N PHE A 68 -2.90 -1.20 23.19
CA PHE A 68 -3.82 -2.24 23.62
C PHE A 68 -3.70 -2.48 25.12
N GLU A 69 -4.85 -2.62 25.78
CA GLU A 69 -4.89 -3.08 27.16
C GLU A 69 -4.29 -4.49 27.27
N ARG A 70 -3.63 -4.72 28.40
CA ARG A 70 -2.91 -5.95 28.70
C ARG A 70 -3.40 -6.49 30.02
N LEU A 71 -3.85 -7.75 30.00
CA LEU A 71 -4.30 -8.44 31.21
C LEU A 71 -3.21 -9.37 31.70
N ASP A 72 -2.90 -9.25 32.99
CA ASP A 72 -2.03 -10.21 33.70
C ASP A 72 -2.75 -11.55 33.80
N THR A 73 -2.00 -12.63 33.56
CA THR A 73 -2.49 -13.97 33.88
C THR A 73 -2.26 -14.27 35.36
N THR A 74 -3.20 -14.96 35.99
CA THR A 74 -3.08 -15.42 37.39
C THR A 74 -1.87 -16.31 37.64
N ASP A 75 -1.29 -16.88 36.58
CA ASP A 75 -0.29 -17.94 36.64
C ASP A 75 1.13 -17.44 36.34
N GLY A 76 1.33 -16.12 36.25
CA GLY A 76 2.66 -15.52 36.04
C GLY A 76 3.22 -15.66 34.62
N THR A 77 2.38 -16.00 33.63
CA THR A 77 2.76 -15.97 32.21
C THR A 77 2.64 -14.53 31.64
N PRO A 78 3.40 -14.18 30.57
CA PRO A 78 3.40 -12.81 30.06
C PRO A 78 2.01 -12.40 29.56
N GLN A 79 1.69 -11.12 29.71
CA GLN A 79 0.38 -10.52 29.49
C GLN A 79 -0.28 -10.90 28.15
N TYR A 80 -1.60 -11.08 28.14
CA TYR A 80 -2.38 -11.22 26.89
C TYR A 80 -2.80 -9.84 26.39
N PHE A 81 -2.67 -9.60 25.07
CA PHE A 81 -3.25 -8.41 24.42
C PHE A 81 -4.76 -8.57 24.38
N THR A 82 -5.50 -7.57 24.86
CA THR A 82 -6.93 -7.46 24.60
C THR A 82 -7.15 -6.56 23.39
N GLU A 83 -8.34 -6.64 22.77
CA GLU A 83 -8.74 -5.72 21.70
C GLU A 83 -9.28 -4.38 22.24
N HIS A 84 -9.15 -4.14 23.55
CA HIS A 84 -9.54 -2.87 24.17
C HIS A 84 -8.40 -1.84 24.03
N VAL A 85 -8.73 -0.65 23.54
CA VAL A 85 -7.74 0.39 23.22
C VAL A 85 -7.70 1.44 24.32
N ILE A 86 -6.53 1.64 24.90
CA ILE A 86 -6.22 2.69 25.86
C ILE A 86 -5.59 3.88 25.12
N TYR A 87 -6.07 5.09 25.41
CA TYR A 87 -5.59 6.32 24.82
C TYR A 87 -4.71 7.10 25.82
N GLU A 88 -3.40 6.93 25.72
CA GLU A 88 -2.44 7.62 26.59
C GLU A 88 -2.09 9.01 26.03
N ARG A 89 -1.91 10.00 26.92
CA ARG A 89 -1.51 11.37 26.52
C ARG A 89 0.02 11.48 26.54
N ARG A 90 0.61 11.86 25.40
CA ARG A 90 2.07 11.80 25.13
C ARG A 90 2.92 12.82 25.91
N TYR A 91 2.31 13.91 26.41
CA TYR A 91 3.03 15.02 27.06
C TYR A 91 3.83 14.63 28.33
N SER A 92 3.74 13.39 28.83
CA SER A 92 4.52 12.91 29.97
C SER A 92 5.79 12.10 29.63
N SER A 93 5.98 11.63 28.39
CA SER A 93 7.14 10.81 28.01
C SER A 93 8.20 11.64 27.27
N ILE A 94 9.00 12.41 28.01
CA ILE A 94 10.24 13.03 27.50
C ILE A 94 11.09 11.99 26.73
N SER A 95 11.06 10.73 27.18
CA SER A 95 11.69 9.57 26.54
C SER A 95 11.31 9.42 25.07
N THR A 96 10.04 9.47 24.71
CA THR A 96 9.61 9.28 23.32
C THR A 96 10.12 10.40 22.40
N MET A 97 10.09 11.65 22.89
CA MET A 97 10.64 12.78 22.14
C MET A 97 12.16 12.66 21.95
N LEU A 98 12.89 12.25 23.00
CA LEU A 98 14.34 12.02 22.93
C LEU A 98 14.69 10.86 22.00
N ILE A 99 13.94 9.76 22.03
CA ILE A 99 14.07 8.64 21.10
C ILE A 99 13.85 9.13 19.67
N GLY A 100 12.79 9.90 19.42
CA GLY A 100 12.49 10.45 18.10
C GLY A 100 13.59 11.37 17.55
N ILE A 101 14.12 12.27 18.39
CA ILE A 101 15.24 13.15 18.01
C ILE A 101 16.49 12.32 17.71
N THR A 102 16.84 11.38 18.60
CA THR A 102 18.03 10.54 18.45
C THR A 102 17.93 9.67 17.20
N ALA A 103 16.78 9.01 16.99
CA ALA A 103 16.51 8.22 15.80
C ALA A 103 16.64 9.07 14.54
N THR A 104 16.04 10.26 14.51
CA THR A 104 16.14 11.20 13.37
C THR A 104 17.60 11.53 13.05
N ILE A 105 18.39 11.91 14.05
CA ILE A 105 19.83 12.20 13.87
C ILE A 105 20.55 10.98 13.29
N LEU A 106 20.32 9.80 13.88
CA LEU A 106 20.93 8.55 13.42
C LEU A 106 20.54 8.24 11.97
N PHE A 107 19.28 8.42 11.57
CA PHE A 107 18.85 8.23 10.19
C PHE A 107 19.61 9.12 9.22
N PHE A 108 19.74 10.42 9.50
CA PHE A 108 20.49 11.33 8.63
C PHE A 108 21.98 10.95 8.58
N VAL A 109 22.58 10.58 9.71
CA VAL A 109 23.97 10.14 9.78
C VAL A 109 24.17 8.85 8.97
N PHE A 110 23.39 7.81 9.24
CA PHE A 110 23.50 6.53 8.53
C PHE A 110 23.20 6.65 7.04
N ALA A 111 22.14 7.38 6.65
CA ALA A 111 21.82 7.59 5.24
C ALA A 111 22.97 8.30 4.50
N SER A 112 23.61 9.28 5.16
CA SER A 112 24.78 10.00 4.62
C SER A 112 26.02 9.11 4.55
N LEU A 113 26.28 8.29 5.57
CA LEU A 113 27.40 7.34 5.59
C LEU A 113 27.25 6.30 4.47
N LEU A 114 26.03 5.79 4.26
CA LEU A 114 25.72 4.84 3.18
C LEU A 114 25.95 5.44 1.79
N GLN A 115 25.92 6.76 1.61
CA GLN A 115 26.27 7.37 0.32
C GLN A 115 27.74 7.14 -0.06
N ARG A 116 28.64 7.01 0.93
CA ARG A 116 30.07 6.80 0.72
C ARG A 116 30.40 5.35 0.34
N VAL A 117 29.45 4.44 0.53
CA VAL A 117 29.62 3.03 0.19
C VAL A 117 29.14 2.82 -1.25
N HIS A 118 30.10 2.62 -2.16
CA HIS A 118 29.81 2.45 -3.61
C HIS A 118 29.69 0.98 -4.04
N ARG A 119 30.28 0.04 -3.30
CA ARG A 119 30.33 -1.38 -3.67
C ARG A 119 29.14 -2.20 -3.17
N VAL A 120 28.32 -1.65 -2.27
CA VAL A 120 27.23 -2.39 -1.63
C VAL A 120 25.90 -2.04 -2.27
N ASN A 121 25.17 -3.05 -2.73
CA ASN A 121 23.81 -2.87 -3.20
C ASN A 121 22.85 -2.79 -2.00
N ILE A 122 22.62 -1.57 -1.51
CA ILE A 122 21.81 -1.29 -0.33
C ILE A 122 20.38 -1.87 -0.43
N ARG A 123 19.81 -1.93 -1.64
CA ARG A 123 18.51 -2.58 -1.87
C ARG A 123 18.57 -4.04 -1.44
N ASN A 124 19.55 -4.79 -1.95
CA ASN A 124 19.65 -6.22 -1.66
C ASN A 124 19.96 -6.45 -0.17
N VAL A 125 20.79 -5.60 0.45
CA VAL A 125 21.05 -5.67 1.90
C VAL A 125 19.77 -5.47 2.70
N ALA A 126 18.97 -4.45 2.38
CA ALA A 126 17.70 -4.21 3.06
C ALA A 126 16.71 -5.36 2.89
N LEU A 127 16.58 -5.92 1.68
CA LEU A 127 15.70 -7.06 1.42
C LEU A 127 16.13 -8.34 2.15
N ILE A 128 17.44 -8.61 2.19
CA ILE A 128 17.99 -9.74 2.96
C ILE A 128 17.72 -9.52 4.45
N PHE A 129 17.99 -8.32 4.97
CA PHE A 129 17.72 -7.99 6.38
C PHE A 129 16.25 -8.19 6.74
N ILE A 130 15.32 -7.63 5.95
CA ILE A 130 13.88 -7.76 6.16
C ILE A 130 13.47 -9.24 6.16
N THR A 131 13.99 -10.04 5.24
CA THR A 131 13.71 -11.48 5.19
C THR A 131 14.23 -12.19 6.43
N VAL A 132 15.51 -11.97 6.78
CA VAL A 132 16.15 -12.63 7.92
C VAL A 132 15.46 -12.27 9.23
N VAL A 133 15.16 -11.00 9.47
CA VAL A 133 14.48 -10.56 10.70
C VAL A 133 13.08 -11.19 10.80
N GLN A 134 12.31 -11.23 9.71
CA GLN A 134 11.01 -11.90 9.71
C GLN A 134 11.13 -13.39 10.03
N ILE A 135 12.08 -14.10 9.41
CA ILE A 135 12.28 -15.54 9.66
C ILE A 135 12.74 -15.79 11.11
N LEU A 136 13.63 -14.95 11.65
CA LEU A 136 14.04 -15.01 13.05
C LEU A 136 12.86 -14.72 13.98
N TRP A 137 12.00 -13.78 13.62
CA TRP A 137 10.79 -13.47 14.38
C TRP A 137 9.82 -14.65 14.40
N ILE A 138 9.52 -15.24 13.24
CA ILE A 138 8.68 -16.44 13.11
C ILE A 138 9.25 -17.60 13.94
N ALA A 139 10.56 -17.85 13.86
CA ALA A 139 11.23 -18.88 14.65
C ALA A 139 11.16 -18.59 16.15
N ALA A 140 11.28 -17.33 16.57
CA ALA A 140 11.16 -16.93 17.98
C ALA A 140 9.74 -17.13 18.52
N LEU A 141 8.71 -16.83 17.70
CA LEU A 141 7.32 -17.08 18.07
C LEU A 141 7.03 -18.58 18.19
N ASN A 142 7.57 -19.39 17.28
CA ASN A 142 7.35 -20.84 17.23
C ASN A 142 5.86 -21.21 17.37
N MET A 143 5.01 -20.55 16.56
CA MET A 143 3.56 -20.72 16.63
C MET A 143 3.14 -22.11 16.18
N THR A 144 2.34 -22.78 17.00
CA THR A 144 1.80 -24.12 16.75
C THR A 144 0.33 -24.09 16.36
N ALA A 145 -0.41 -23.07 16.80
CA ALA A 145 -1.79 -22.83 16.42
C ALA A 145 -2.04 -21.33 16.24
N TYR A 146 -3.06 -20.99 15.46
CA TYR A 146 -3.50 -19.61 15.28
C TYR A 146 -5.00 -19.53 15.57
N THR A 147 -5.37 -18.76 16.59
CA THR A 147 -6.70 -18.79 17.22
C THR A 147 -7.52 -17.54 16.93
N TYR A 148 -7.05 -16.66 16.05
CA TYR A 148 -7.80 -15.49 15.64
C TYR A 148 -9.03 -15.87 14.78
N PRO A 149 -10.23 -15.29 15.00
CA PRO A 149 -11.49 -15.81 14.45
C PRO A 149 -11.52 -16.02 12.93
N ASP A 150 -11.12 -15.01 12.16
CA ASP A 150 -11.14 -15.06 10.69
C ASP A 150 -10.18 -16.14 10.13
N PRO A 151 -8.88 -16.14 10.49
CA PRO A 151 -7.96 -17.21 10.11
C PRO A 151 -8.39 -18.62 10.55
N SER A 152 -8.97 -18.77 11.75
CA SER A 152 -9.45 -20.07 12.22
C SER A 152 -10.62 -20.57 11.37
N SER A 153 -11.58 -19.70 11.05
CA SER A 153 -12.75 -20.02 10.20
C SER A 153 -12.32 -20.41 8.78
N LEU A 154 -11.44 -19.60 8.17
CA LEU A 154 -10.88 -19.86 6.85
C LEU A 154 -10.01 -21.11 6.80
N GLY A 155 -9.19 -21.32 7.84
CA GLY A 155 -8.32 -22.47 7.95
C GLY A 155 -9.10 -23.78 8.08
N GLY A 156 -10.11 -23.81 8.95
CA GLY A 156 -11.03 -24.95 9.08
C GLY A 156 -11.73 -25.27 7.76
N ALA A 157 -12.36 -24.27 7.14
CA ALA A 157 -13.03 -24.44 5.85
C ALA A 157 -12.08 -24.93 4.73
N ALA A 158 -10.84 -24.46 4.71
CA ALA A 158 -9.85 -24.88 3.73
C ALA A 158 -9.47 -26.36 3.89
N ILE A 159 -9.41 -26.86 5.13
CA ILE A 159 -9.10 -28.26 5.42
C ILE A 159 -10.24 -29.17 4.98
N GLU A 160 -11.48 -28.81 5.33
CA GLU A 160 -12.67 -29.57 4.93
C GLU A 160 -12.81 -29.65 3.41
N LEU A 161 -12.61 -28.54 2.69
CA LEU A 161 -12.63 -28.55 1.22
C LEU A 161 -11.49 -29.36 0.60
N ASN A 162 -10.27 -29.28 1.16
CA ASN A 162 -9.16 -30.09 0.68
C ASN A 162 -9.39 -31.60 0.92
N ALA A 163 -10.14 -31.95 1.96
CA ALA A 163 -10.59 -33.31 2.24
C ALA A 163 -11.81 -33.75 1.39
N GLY A 164 -12.46 -32.82 0.68
CA GLY A 164 -13.66 -33.08 -0.11
C GLY A 164 -14.96 -33.12 0.70
N ASN A 165 -14.93 -32.69 1.96
CA ASN A 165 -16.10 -32.63 2.83
C ASN A 165 -16.96 -31.40 2.52
N LEU A 166 -17.92 -31.56 1.61
CA LEU A 166 -18.86 -30.49 1.25
C LEU A 166 -19.98 -30.32 2.29
N ASP A 167 -20.23 -31.32 3.13
CA ASP A 167 -21.28 -31.28 4.16
C ASP A 167 -21.02 -30.17 5.20
N TYR A 168 -19.74 -29.81 5.41
CA TYR A 168 -19.32 -28.68 6.23
C TYR A 168 -19.93 -27.33 5.81
N PHE A 169 -20.33 -27.21 4.54
CA PHE A 169 -20.93 -26.00 3.98
C PHE A 169 -22.45 -26.11 3.89
N THR A 170 -23.10 -27.04 4.57
CA THR A 170 -24.55 -27.16 4.57
C THR A 170 -25.19 -26.46 5.78
N PRO A 171 -26.43 -25.93 5.66
CA PRO A 171 -27.12 -25.29 6.79
C PRO A 171 -27.34 -26.22 7.98
N ASN A 172 -27.47 -27.53 7.74
CA ASN A 172 -27.76 -28.52 8.76
C ASN A 172 -26.51 -29.10 9.44
N TYR A 173 -25.30 -28.73 8.98
CA TYR A 173 -24.05 -29.30 9.47
C TYR A 173 -23.95 -29.34 11.01
N CYS A 174 -24.28 -28.23 11.67
CA CYS A 174 -24.25 -28.14 13.13
C CYS A 174 -25.38 -28.90 13.84
N THR A 175 -26.48 -29.19 13.15
CA THR A 175 -27.54 -30.08 13.66
C THR A 175 -27.09 -31.54 13.59
N ASP A 176 -26.45 -31.90 12.48
CA ASP A 176 -26.01 -33.27 12.21
C ASP A 176 -24.68 -33.61 12.95
N ASN A 177 -23.84 -32.60 13.20
CA ASN A 177 -22.52 -32.71 13.84
C ASN A 177 -22.35 -31.60 14.90
N PRO A 178 -22.98 -31.74 16.08
CA PRO A 178 -22.89 -30.72 17.12
C PRO A 178 -21.46 -30.58 17.64
N THR A 179 -20.92 -29.36 17.57
CA THR A 179 -19.61 -28.98 18.12
C THR A 179 -19.73 -27.73 18.97
N GLU A 180 -18.77 -27.46 19.85
CA GLU A 180 -18.80 -26.27 20.74
C GLU A 180 -18.88 -24.94 19.96
N ASN A 181 -18.32 -24.90 18.76
CA ASN A 181 -18.33 -23.72 17.89
C ASN A 181 -19.67 -23.50 17.17
N CYS A 182 -20.59 -24.47 17.19
CA CYS A 182 -21.90 -24.36 16.53
C CYS A 182 -22.84 -23.33 17.18
N HIS A 183 -22.50 -22.83 18.37
CA HIS A 183 -23.27 -21.79 19.04
C HIS A 183 -22.81 -20.36 18.74
N ILE A 184 -21.71 -20.18 18.01
CA ILE A 184 -21.12 -18.87 17.76
C ILE A 184 -21.42 -18.46 16.31
N PRO A 185 -22.29 -17.45 16.09
CA PRO A 185 -22.71 -17.07 14.75
C PRO A 185 -21.53 -16.66 13.85
N GLY A 186 -21.50 -17.22 12.64
CA GLY A 186 -20.57 -16.78 11.61
C GLY A 186 -19.12 -17.18 11.89
N ILE A 187 -18.89 -18.37 12.45
CA ILE A 187 -17.56 -18.98 12.61
C ILE A 187 -17.37 -20.21 11.73
N LEU A 188 -18.38 -21.07 11.62
CA LEU A 188 -18.25 -22.35 10.92
C LEU A 188 -18.80 -22.28 9.49
N GLY A 189 -18.07 -22.94 8.57
CA GLY A 189 -18.51 -23.35 7.22
C GLY A 189 -19.63 -22.52 6.59
N PHE A 190 -20.83 -23.10 6.51
CA PHE A 190 -21.99 -22.45 5.89
C PHE A 190 -22.27 -21.06 6.48
N GLU A 191 -22.35 -20.91 7.80
CA GLU A 191 -22.70 -19.64 8.43
C GLU A 191 -21.67 -18.54 8.11
N TYR A 192 -20.38 -18.87 8.19
CA TYR A 192 -19.30 -17.93 7.87
C TYR A 192 -19.44 -17.41 6.43
N PHE A 193 -19.57 -18.31 5.45
CA PHE A 193 -19.68 -17.90 4.04
C PHE A 193 -21.06 -17.36 3.65
N ASN A 194 -22.11 -17.65 4.43
CA ASN A 194 -23.43 -17.05 4.23
C ASN A 194 -23.40 -15.55 4.50
N TYR A 195 -22.65 -15.11 5.53
CA TYR A 195 -22.46 -13.69 5.86
C TYR A 195 -21.30 -13.05 5.10
N TYR A 196 -20.23 -13.79 4.86
CA TYR A 196 -18.98 -13.28 4.30
C TYR A 196 -18.54 -14.02 3.02
N PRO A 197 -19.37 -14.13 1.97
CA PRO A 197 -19.00 -14.87 0.77
C PRO A 197 -17.80 -14.26 0.03
N PHE A 198 -17.52 -12.97 0.22
CA PHE A 198 -16.30 -12.32 -0.27
C PHE A 198 -15.01 -12.91 0.32
N GLN A 199 -15.07 -13.62 1.45
CA GLN A 199 -13.94 -14.32 2.05
C GLN A 199 -13.58 -15.63 1.30
N ALA A 200 -14.34 -16.03 0.28
CA ALA A 200 -14.01 -17.18 -0.56
C ALA A 200 -12.68 -17.03 -1.32
N GLY A 201 -12.23 -15.80 -1.60
CA GLY A 201 -10.89 -15.57 -2.16
C GLY A 201 -9.76 -15.86 -1.18
N PRO A 202 -9.78 -15.29 0.04
CA PRO A 202 -8.96 -15.73 1.18
C PRO A 202 -8.95 -17.24 1.40
N LEU A 203 -10.11 -17.90 1.35
CA LEU A 203 -10.22 -19.35 1.48
C LEU A 203 -9.34 -20.11 0.48
N LEU A 204 -9.34 -19.71 -0.80
CA LEU A 204 -8.49 -20.33 -1.83
C LEU A 204 -6.99 -20.24 -1.49
N TRP A 205 -6.57 -19.15 -0.85
CA TRP A 205 -5.19 -18.98 -0.40
C TRP A 205 -4.83 -19.96 0.72
N PHE A 206 -5.69 -20.10 1.73
CA PHE A 206 -5.54 -21.09 2.80
C PHE A 206 -5.52 -22.52 2.23
N MET A 207 -6.45 -22.83 1.32
CA MET A 207 -6.52 -24.14 0.65
C MET A 207 -5.20 -24.46 -0.06
N MET A 208 -4.65 -23.51 -0.81
CA MET A 208 -3.39 -23.70 -1.53
C MET A 208 -2.23 -23.99 -0.56
N ILE A 209 -2.07 -23.21 0.51
CA ILE A 209 -0.99 -23.41 1.49
C ILE A 209 -1.13 -24.76 2.18
N TYR A 210 -2.32 -25.11 2.67
CA TYR A 210 -2.53 -26.38 3.38
C TYR A 210 -2.44 -27.60 2.47
N LYS A 211 -2.75 -27.46 1.19
CA LYS A 211 -2.54 -28.52 0.20
C LYS A 211 -1.06 -28.77 -0.08
N LEU A 212 -0.22 -27.73 -0.05
CA LEU A 212 1.22 -27.85 -0.32
C LEU A 212 2.04 -28.28 0.90
N PHE A 213 1.68 -27.79 2.09
CA PHE A 213 2.51 -27.94 3.30
C PHE A 213 1.84 -28.74 4.42
N GLY A 214 0.62 -29.23 4.19
CA GLY A 214 -0.19 -29.96 5.16
C GLY A 214 -1.18 -29.07 5.94
N PRO A 215 -2.25 -29.67 6.48
CA PRO A 215 -3.26 -28.95 7.25
C PRO A 215 -2.64 -28.30 8.51
N TYR A 216 -3.16 -27.14 8.90
CA TYR A 216 -2.72 -26.38 10.08
C TYR A 216 -1.24 -25.96 10.09
N ASN A 217 -0.54 -26.00 8.95
CA ASN A 217 0.88 -25.60 8.91
C ASN A 217 1.04 -24.07 8.94
N ILE A 218 0.95 -23.50 10.15
CA ILE A 218 1.01 -22.05 10.40
C ILE A 218 2.39 -21.48 10.05
N ILE A 219 3.47 -22.19 10.41
CA ILE A 219 4.84 -21.76 10.12
C ILE A 219 5.03 -21.64 8.60
N ALA A 220 4.56 -22.60 7.81
CA ALA A 220 4.64 -22.50 6.35
C ALA A 220 3.90 -21.27 5.82
N PHE A 221 2.70 -20.96 6.35
CA PHE A 221 1.97 -19.76 6.00
C PHE A 221 2.78 -18.48 6.31
N GLN A 222 3.34 -18.39 7.51
CA GLN A 222 4.12 -17.23 7.94
C GLN A 222 5.42 -17.06 7.12
N VAL A 223 6.09 -18.16 6.78
CA VAL A 223 7.28 -18.14 5.93
C VAL A 223 6.93 -17.67 4.51
N VAL A 224 5.83 -18.16 3.94
CA VAL A 224 5.33 -17.66 2.64
C VAL A 224 5.02 -16.17 2.72
N ASN A 225 4.36 -15.71 3.79
CA ASN A 225 4.13 -14.30 4.03
C ASN A 225 5.44 -13.49 4.14
N ALA A 226 6.48 -14.00 4.79
CA ALA A 226 7.77 -13.31 4.91
C ALA A 226 8.38 -12.98 3.54
N PHE A 227 8.35 -13.95 2.60
CA PHE A 227 8.81 -13.70 1.23
C PHE A 227 7.93 -12.70 0.49
N ILE A 228 6.61 -12.73 0.73
CA ILE A 228 5.65 -11.80 0.13
C ILE A 228 5.87 -10.37 0.65
N VAL A 229 6.14 -10.19 1.94
CA VAL A 229 6.45 -8.88 2.54
C VAL A 229 7.83 -8.39 2.08
N THR A 230 8.81 -9.27 1.89
CA THR A 230 10.07 -8.89 1.21
C THR A 230 9.81 -8.42 -0.23
N GLY A 231 8.91 -9.09 -0.96
CA GLY A 231 8.46 -8.65 -2.27
C GLY A 231 7.79 -7.27 -2.24
N LEU A 232 6.95 -7.01 -1.24
CA LEU A 232 6.35 -5.70 -0.98
C LEU A 232 7.42 -4.62 -0.79
N ALA A 233 8.43 -4.87 0.04
CA ALA A 233 9.53 -3.93 0.27
C ALA A 233 10.30 -3.61 -1.03
N ALA A 234 10.50 -4.61 -1.91
CA ALA A 234 11.11 -4.39 -3.22
C ALA A 234 10.25 -3.52 -4.15
N ILE A 235 8.92 -3.65 -4.08
CA ILE A 235 7.98 -2.82 -4.84
C ILE A 235 7.97 -1.38 -4.29
N LEU A 236 7.96 -1.20 -2.97
CA LEU A 236 8.06 0.13 -2.33
C LEU A 236 9.37 0.84 -2.71
N TRP A 237 10.49 0.10 -2.75
CA TRP A 237 11.77 0.61 -3.27
C TRP A 237 11.66 1.09 -4.73
N TYR A 238 11.02 0.30 -5.60
CA TYR A 238 10.77 0.67 -7.00
C TYR A 238 9.95 1.96 -7.11
N PHE A 239 8.88 2.10 -6.32
CA PHE A 239 8.09 3.33 -6.27
C PHE A 239 8.86 4.52 -5.71
N GLY A 240 9.79 4.30 -4.77
CA GLY A 240 10.72 5.32 -4.31
C GLY A 240 11.48 5.98 -5.47
N LYS A 241 12.02 5.19 -6.41
CA LYS A 241 12.64 5.74 -7.63
C LYS A 241 11.63 6.53 -8.48
N ALA A 242 10.42 6.00 -8.64
CA ALA A 242 9.36 6.65 -9.43
C ALA A 242 8.87 7.98 -8.84
N LEU A 243 8.92 8.14 -7.52
CA LEU A 243 8.59 9.37 -6.81
C LEU A 243 9.71 10.43 -6.88
N GLY A 244 10.92 10.03 -7.29
CA GLY A 244 12.07 10.92 -7.47
C GLY A 244 13.12 10.86 -6.35
N LEU A 245 13.22 9.73 -5.63
CA LEU A 245 14.30 9.51 -4.68
C LEU A 245 15.65 9.39 -5.39
N ASN A 246 16.60 10.22 -4.98
CA ASN A 246 18.01 10.14 -5.34
C ASN A 246 18.75 9.11 -4.44
N LYS A 247 20.08 9.02 -4.53
CA LYS A 247 20.87 8.08 -3.71
C LYS A 247 20.63 8.25 -2.20
N PHE A 248 20.52 9.49 -1.70
CA PHE A 248 20.17 9.74 -0.29
C PHE A 248 18.78 9.18 0.05
N GLY A 249 17.78 9.55 -0.76
CA GLY A 249 16.41 9.10 -0.56
C GLY A 249 16.26 7.57 -0.60
N GLN A 250 17.01 6.91 -1.49
CA GLN A 250 17.07 5.45 -1.56
C GLN A 250 17.68 4.84 -0.29
N ASN A 251 18.76 5.43 0.25
CA ASN A 251 19.29 4.99 1.54
C ASN A 251 18.29 5.22 2.69
N ALA A 252 17.58 6.36 2.66
CA ALA A 252 16.59 6.70 3.67
C ALA A 252 15.40 5.72 3.67
N ILE A 253 14.85 5.36 2.51
CA ILE A 253 13.76 4.35 2.45
C ILE A 253 14.24 2.97 2.91
N ALA A 254 15.48 2.55 2.58
CA ALA A 254 16.03 1.29 3.12
C ALA A 254 16.03 1.30 4.65
N LEU A 255 16.56 2.38 5.26
CA LEU A 255 16.60 2.50 6.71
C LEU A 255 15.20 2.50 7.30
N LEU A 256 14.27 3.31 6.77
CA LEU A 256 12.88 3.37 7.24
C LEU A 256 12.21 1.98 7.23
N MET A 257 12.38 1.21 6.16
CA MET A 257 11.85 -0.16 6.07
C MET A 257 12.53 -1.13 7.04
N MET A 258 13.87 -1.07 7.16
CA MET A 258 14.64 -1.91 8.09
C MET A 258 14.37 -1.61 9.57
N THR A 259 13.78 -0.45 9.88
CA THR A 259 13.41 -0.05 11.25
C THR A 259 11.90 -0.05 11.50
N CYS A 260 11.09 -0.34 10.49
CA CYS A 260 9.64 -0.36 10.65
C CYS A 260 9.22 -1.70 11.27
N ALA A 261 9.11 -1.76 12.60
CA ALA A 261 8.74 -2.97 13.31
C ALA A 261 7.40 -3.58 12.80
N PRO A 262 6.34 -2.79 12.52
CA PRO A 262 5.13 -3.33 11.89
C PRO A 262 5.39 -4.03 10.55
N LEU A 263 6.26 -3.49 9.68
CA LEU A 263 6.65 -4.16 8.44
C LEU A 263 7.40 -5.47 8.72
N LEU A 264 8.32 -5.48 9.69
CA LEU A 264 9.15 -6.63 10.05
C LEU A 264 8.37 -7.72 10.79
N MET A 265 7.25 -7.39 11.40
CA MET A 265 6.37 -8.33 12.10
C MET A 265 5.17 -8.74 11.25
N PHE A 266 4.93 -8.09 10.10
CA PHE A 266 3.72 -8.29 9.28
C PHE A 266 3.53 -9.75 8.82
N ALA A 267 4.62 -10.49 8.60
CA ALA A 267 4.55 -11.86 8.13
C ALA A 267 3.83 -12.84 9.08
N THR A 268 3.75 -12.51 10.36
CA THR A 268 3.17 -13.40 11.37
C THR A 268 1.64 -13.38 11.37
N PHE A 269 1.03 -12.38 10.72
CA PHE A 269 -0.41 -12.34 10.55
C PHE A 269 -0.85 -13.39 9.53
N VAL A 270 -1.46 -14.47 10.01
CA VAL A 270 -1.89 -15.63 9.20
C VAL A 270 -3.17 -15.30 8.46
N TYR A 271 -3.08 -14.39 7.50
CA TYR A 271 -4.22 -13.88 6.76
C TYR A 271 -3.75 -13.23 5.45
N PRO A 272 -4.56 -13.16 4.37
CA PRO A 272 -4.07 -12.75 3.05
C PRO A 272 -3.81 -11.25 2.88
N ASN A 273 -3.75 -10.46 3.95
CA ASN A 273 -3.49 -9.01 3.86
C ASN A 273 -2.16 -8.71 3.15
N ALA A 274 -1.08 -9.39 3.52
CA ALA A 274 0.22 -9.19 2.92
C ALA A 274 0.21 -9.53 1.42
N VAL A 275 -0.33 -10.70 1.06
CA VAL A 275 -0.37 -11.17 -0.34
C VAL A 275 -1.28 -10.30 -1.20
N GLY A 276 -2.49 -9.98 -0.74
CA GLY A 276 -3.42 -9.12 -1.46
C GLY A 276 -2.80 -7.74 -1.72
N PHE A 277 -2.10 -7.19 -0.73
CA PHE A 277 -1.45 -5.88 -0.85
C PHE A 277 -0.31 -5.93 -1.87
N THR A 278 0.60 -6.89 -1.73
CA THR A 278 1.77 -7.06 -2.61
C THR A 278 1.34 -7.26 -4.07
N PHE A 279 0.36 -8.13 -4.34
CA PHE A 279 -0.13 -8.36 -5.70
C PHE A 279 -0.79 -7.12 -6.30
N THR A 280 -1.58 -6.38 -5.52
CA THR A 280 -2.17 -5.13 -5.98
C THR A 280 -1.10 -4.11 -6.32
N LEU A 281 -0.10 -3.92 -5.44
CA LEU A 281 0.98 -2.97 -5.65
C LEU A 281 1.91 -3.39 -6.81
N ALA A 282 2.13 -4.69 -7.01
CA ALA A 282 2.84 -5.24 -8.16
C ALA A 282 2.09 -4.96 -9.47
N GLY A 283 0.76 -5.09 -9.46
CA GLY A 283 -0.09 -4.74 -10.59
C GLY A 283 0.02 -3.27 -10.97
N VAL A 284 -0.01 -2.37 -9.98
CA VAL A 284 0.21 -0.93 -10.21
C VAL A 284 1.63 -0.65 -10.72
N ALA A 285 2.65 -1.34 -10.18
CA ALA A 285 4.02 -1.19 -10.65
C ALA A 285 4.18 -1.66 -12.12
N LEU A 286 3.46 -2.71 -12.52
CA LEU A 286 3.43 -3.19 -13.90
C LEU A 286 2.72 -2.17 -14.82
N ALA A 287 1.59 -1.61 -14.39
CA ALA A 287 0.91 -0.56 -15.12
C ALA A 287 1.79 0.70 -15.28
N LEU A 288 2.57 1.07 -14.25
CA LEU A 288 3.55 2.16 -14.32
C LEU A 288 4.67 1.87 -15.34
N ARG A 289 5.11 0.63 -15.49
CA ARG A 289 6.03 0.25 -16.59
C ARG A 289 5.35 0.41 -17.95
N GLY A 290 4.06 0.08 -18.05
CA GLY A 290 3.26 0.33 -19.24
C GLY A 290 3.16 1.81 -19.60
N ILE A 291 3.03 2.71 -18.63
CA ILE A 291 3.05 4.17 -18.85
C ILE A 291 4.39 4.63 -19.43
N LYS A 292 5.51 4.05 -18.96
CA LYS A 292 6.87 4.34 -19.46
C LYS A 292 7.11 3.82 -20.88
N ALA A 293 6.41 2.78 -21.30
CA ALA A 293 6.69 2.11 -22.57
C ALA A 293 6.42 3.01 -23.78
N HIS A 294 7.38 3.04 -24.71
CA HIS A 294 7.27 3.82 -25.96
C HIS A 294 6.40 3.13 -27.01
N ARG A 295 6.40 1.78 -27.05
CA ARG A 295 5.61 1.00 -28.01
C ARG A 295 4.16 0.86 -27.53
N LEU A 296 3.22 1.18 -28.42
CA LEU A 296 1.77 1.13 -28.15
C LEU A 296 1.33 -0.23 -27.57
N TRP A 297 1.66 -1.32 -28.25
CA TRP A 297 1.27 -2.67 -27.83
C TRP A 297 1.83 -3.04 -26.46
N THR A 298 3.14 -2.82 -26.25
CA THR A 298 3.80 -3.09 -24.96
C THR A 298 3.16 -2.29 -23.83
N SER A 299 2.86 -1.01 -24.06
CA SER A 299 2.16 -0.16 -23.08
C SER A 299 0.76 -0.71 -22.75
N CYS A 300 -0.04 -1.05 -23.77
CA CYS A 300 -1.37 -1.62 -23.58
C CYS A 300 -1.34 -2.94 -22.80
N VAL A 301 -0.46 -3.87 -23.17
CA VAL A 301 -0.34 -5.18 -22.51
C VAL A 301 0.09 -5.03 -21.05
N LEU A 302 1.08 -4.18 -20.76
CA LEU A 302 1.55 -3.96 -19.39
C LEU A 302 0.52 -3.25 -18.52
N ILE A 303 -0.20 -2.26 -19.06
CA ILE A 303 -1.29 -1.60 -18.33
C ILE A 303 -2.40 -2.62 -18.07
N PHE A 304 -2.92 -3.29 -19.10
CA PHE A 304 -3.97 -4.28 -18.95
C PHE A 304 -3.57 -5.38 -17.96
N GLY A 305 -2.42 -6.01 -18.16
CA GLY A 305 -1.90 -7.05 -17.26
C GLY A 305 -1.68 -6.56 -15.83
N GLY A 306 -1.29 -5.29 -15.64
CA GLY A 306 -1.19 -4.66 -14.33
C GLY A 306 -2.53 -4.58 -13.60
N PHE A 307 -3.60 -4.20 -14.29
CA PHE A 307 -4.95 -4.17 -13.72
C PHE A 307 -5.50 -5.56 -13.43
N ILE A 308 -5.22 -6.56 -14.28
CA ILE A 308 -5.57 -7.96 -14.00
C ILE A 308 -4.88 -8.47 -12.74
N LEU A 309 -3.59 -8.14 -12.58
CA LEU A 309 -2.83 -8.50 -11.38
C LEU A 309 -3.39 -7.81 -10.12
N CYS A 310 -3.90 -6.57 -10.25
CA CYS A 310 -4.66 -5.93 -9.16
C CYS A 310 -5.94 -6.71 -8.82
N GLY A 311 -6.63 -7.26 -9.83
CA GLY A 311 -7.79 -8.14 -9.62
C GLY A 311 -7.46 -9.38 -8.78
N VAL A 312 -6.28 -9.99 -8.98
CA VAL A 312 -5.78 -11.09 -8.14
C VAL A 312 -5.53 -10.63 -6.70
N GLY A 313 -4.96 -9.44 -6.50
CA GLY A 313 -4.78 -8.88 -5.16
C GLY A 313 -6.10 -8.62 -4.43
N ILE A 314 -7.10 -8.06 -5.12
CA ILE A 314 -8.44 -7.79 -4.59
C ILE A 314 -9.21 -9.08 -4.30
N LEU A 315 -9.03 -10.10 -5.15
CA LEU A 315 -9.57 -11.44 -4.91
C LEU A 315 -9.12 -11.95 -3.54
N LEU A 316 -7.83 -11.79 -3.21
CA LEU A 316 -7.27 -12.25 -1.94
C LEU A 316 -7.65 -11.35 -0.76
N LYS A 317 -7.85 -10.04 -0.97
CA LYS A 317 -8.38 -9.13 0.05
C LYS A 317 -9.12 -7.97 -0.60
N SER A 318 -10.44 -7.97 -0.45
CA SER A 318 -11.36 -7.07 -1.16
C SER A 318 -11.13 -5.58 -0.89
N THR A 319 -10.60 -5.23 0.30
CA THR A 319 -10.34 -3.84 0.69
C THR A 319 -9.31 -3.13 -0.19
N PHE A 320 -8.44 -3.88 -0.90
CA PHE A 320 -7.48 -3.28 -1.83
C PHE A 320 -8.10 -2.76 -3.13
N VAL A 321 -9.43 -2.86 -3.29
CA VAL A 321 -10.15 -2.12 -4.34
C VAL A 321 -9.89 -0.61 -4.27
N ILE A 322 -9.59 -0.07 -3.08
CA ILE A 322 -9.19 1.33 -2.88
C ILE A 322 -7.93 1.66 -3.71
N LEU A 323 -6.94 0.76 -3.74
CA LEU A 323 -5.70 0.94 -4.51
C LEU A 323 -5.96 0.85 -6.02
N LEU A 324 -6.87 -0.02 -6.46
CA LEU A 324 -7.30 -0.08 -7.86
C LEU A 324 -7.95 1.25 -8.29
N MET A 325 -8.86 1.79 -7.49
CA MET A 325 -9.48 3.09 -7.76
C MET A 325 -8.45 4.21 -7.81
N ALA A 326 -7.50 4.22 -6.88
CA ALA A 326 -6.38 5.17 -6.90
C ALA A 326 -5.51 5.03 -8.17
N ALA A 327 -5.28 3.81 -8.66
CA ALA A 327 -4.56 3.57 -9.91
C ALA A 327 -5.34 4.07 -11.13
N VAL A 328 -6.66 3.87 -11.18
CA VAL A 328 -7.52 4.45 -12.23
C VAL A 328 -7.44 5.97 -12.22
N ILE A 329 -7.58 6.61 -11.06
CA ILE A 329 -7.46 8.07 -10.89
C ILE A 329 -6.08 8.53 -11.37
N ALA A 330 -5.01 7.83 -10.98
CA ALA A 330 -3.65 8.13 -11.41
C ALA A 330 -3.48 8.05 -12.92
N ILE A 331 -4.08 7.07 -13.60
CA ILE A 331 -4.08 7.00 -15.06
C ILE A 331 -4.84 8.18 -15.66
N VAL A 332 -6.03 8.49 -15.17
CA VAL A 332 -6.83 9.63 -15.68
C VAL A 332 -6.02 10.93 -15.60
N VAL A 333 -5.44 11.23 -14.44
CA VAL A 333 -4.59 12.43 -14.26
C VAL A 333 -3.36 12.39 -15.17
N THR A 334 -2.74 11.22 -15.37
CA THR A 334 -1.55 11.06 -16.23
C THR A 334 -1.87 11.20 -17.72
N VAL A 335 -3.00 10.68 -18.21
CA VAL A 335 -3.38 10.81 -19.62
C VAL A 335 -3.86 12.23 -19.95
N LEU A 336 -4.45 12.94 -19.00
CA LEU A 336 -4.76 14.38 -19.13
C LEU A 336 -3.47 15.20 -19.31
N PHE A 337 -2.39 14.83 -18.62
CA PHE A 337 -1.10 15.51 -18.75
C PHE A 337 -0.35 15.14 -20.04
N SER A 338 -0.25 13.84 -20.34
CA SER A 338 0.55 13.30 -21.45
C SER A 338 -0.16 13.34 -22.81
N HIS A 339 -1.49 13.54 -22.81
CA HIS A 339 -2.40 13.41 -23.96
C HIS A 339 -2.43 12.02 -24.60
N ARG A 340 -1.93 10.99 -23.91
CA ARG A 340 -2.00 9.58 -24.34
C ARG A 340 -3.31 8.93 -23.90
N PHE A 341 -4.43 9.52 -24.28
CA PHE A 341 -5.77 9.06 -23.86
C PHE A 341 -6.06 7.59 -24.18
N TRP A 342 -5.41 7.02 -25.20
CA TRP A 342 -5.52 5.60 -25.52
C TRP A 342 -5.05 4.68 -24.38
N GLN A 343 -4.16 5.13 -23.48
CA GLN A 343 -3.73 4.35 -22.31
C GLN A 343 -4.86 4.11 -21.29
N PHE A 344 -5.91 4.93 -21.33
CA PHE A 344 -7.09 4.75 -20.48
C PHE A 344 -7.90 3.50 -20.88
N ILE A 345 -7.92 3.13 -22.16
CA ILE A 345 -8.72 1.99 -22.66
C ILE A 345 -8.28 0.66 -22.01
N PRO A 346 -7.00 0.22 -22.08
CA PRO A 346 -6.58 -1.01 -21.43
C PRO A 346 -6.73 -0.97 -19.91
N ALA A 347 -6.61 0.22 -19.29
CA ALA A 347 -6.84 0.40 -17.87
C ALA A 347 -8.31 0.20 -17.49
N ALA A 348 -9.25 0.79 -18.24
CA ALA A 348 -10.68 0.68 -18.00
C ALA A 348 -11.17 -0.75 -18.19
N VAL A 349 -10.79 -1.39 -19.31
CA VAL A 349 -11.13 -2.79 -19.59
C VAL A 349 -10.51 -3.72 -18.53
N GLY A 350 -9.24 -3.50 -18.18
CA GLY A 350 -8.56 -4.26 -17.13
C GLY A 350 -9.23 -4.09 -15.76
N SER A 351 -9.67 -2.88 -15.41
CA SER A 351 -10.36 -2.61 -14.14
C SER A 351 -11.70 -3.32 -14.04
N VAL A 352 -12.50 -3.29 -15.11
CA VAL A 352 -13.78 -4.01 -15.15
C VAL A 352 -13.55 -5.51 -14.98
N LEU A 353 -12.57 -6.07 -15.69
CA LEU A 353 -12.26 -7.49 -15.58
C LEU A 353 -11.69 -7.85 -14.20
N ALA A 354 -10.86 -6.99 -13.59
CA ALA A 354 -10.36 -7.15 -12.23
C ALA A 354 -11.51 -7.27 -11.21
N MET A 355 -12.56 -6.45 -11.34
CA MET A 355 -13.75 -6.52 -10.49
C MET A 355 -14.61 -7.77 -10.73
N GLN A 356 -14.56 -8.36 -11.92
CA GLN A 356 -15.22 -9.65 -12.18
C GLN A 356 -14.43 -10.81 -11.60
N ILE A 357 -13.10 -10.79 -11.76
CA ILE A 357 -12.18 -11.79 -11.19
C ILE A 357 -12.36 -11.88 -9.67
N SER A 358 -12.45 -10.74 -8.97
CA SER A 358 -12.59 -10.74 -7.51
C SER A 358 -13.89 -11.40 -7.00
N LYS A 359 -14.93 -11.49 -7.83
CA LYS A 359 -16.22 -12.14 -7.50
C LYS A 359 -16.25 -13.63 -7.82
N MET A 360 -15.28 -14.15 -8.58
CA MET A 360 -15.28 -15.54 -9.02
C MET A 360 -15.17 -16.57 -7.89
N PRO A 361 -14.37 -16.38 -6.82
CA PRO A 361 -14.27 -17.37 -5.75
C PRO A 361 -15.59 -17.64 -5.05
N ALA A 362 -16.38 -16.59 -4.78
CA ALA A 362 -17.68 -16.73 -4.14
C ALA A 362 -18.65 -17.56 -5.01
N LYS A 363 -18.68 -17.28 -6.32
CA LYS A 363 -19.49 -18.04 -7.28
C LYS A 363 -19.01 -19.48 -7.41
N TRP A 364 -17.70 -19.70 -7.40
CA TRP A 364 -17.11 -21.03 -7.44
C TRP A 364 -17.49 -21.83 -6.19
N LEU A 365 -17.35 -21.24 -5.00
CA LEU A 365 -17.70 -21.88 -3.74
C LEU A 365 -19.18 -22.26 -3.71
N ALA A 366 -20.08 -21.32 -4.02
CA ALA A 366 -21.52 -21.57 -4.12
C ALA A 366 -21.85 -22.69 -5.14
N GLY A 367 -21.14 -22.72 -6.26
CA GLY A 367 -21.33 -23.73 -7.31
C GLY A 367 -20.93 -25.14 -6.87
N ILE A 368 -19.82 -25.30 -6.14
CA ILE A 368 -19.36 -26.62 -5.68
C ILE A 368 -20.11 -27.12 -4.45
N THR A 369 -20.57 -26.23 -3.56
CA THR A 369 -21.32 -26.61 -2.35
C THR A 369 -22.82 -26.71 -2.60
N HIS A 370 -23.28 -26.30 -3.79
CA HIS A 370 -24.69 -26.17 -4.16
C HIS A 370 -25.49 -25.29 -3.19
N GLN A 371 -24.84 -24.28 -2.60
CA GLN A 371 -25.45 -23.37 -1.63
C GLN A 371 -25.74 -22.00 -2.22
N HIS A 372 -26.73 -21.33 -1.63
CA HIS A 372 -26.98 -19.92 -1.86
C HIS A 372 -26.58 -19.13 -0.61
N PHE A 373 -25.55 -18.31 -0.72
CA PHE A 373 -25.10 -17.42 0.35
C PHE A 373 -25.82 -16.07 0.27
N MET A 374 -26.30 -15.57 1.41
CA MET A 374 -27.05 -14.31 1.51
C MET A 374 -26.21 -13.10 1.06
N ASP A 375 -24.93 -13.04 1.49
CA ASP A 375 -24.04 -11.87 1.41
C ASP A 375 -24.54 -10.69 2.25
N MET A 376 -23.72 -10.21 3.20
CA MET A 376 -24.10 -9.02 3.96
C MET A 376 -23.99 -7.75 3.10
N PRO A 377 -24.99 -6.86 3.11
CA PRO A 377 -24.91 -5.56 2.47
C PRO A 377 -23.64 -4.81 2.89
N MET A 378 -23.01 -4.10 1.96
CA MET A 378 -21.85 -3.24 2.27
C MET A 378 -22.17 -2.20 3.36
N THR A 379 -23.43 -1.79 3.48
CA THR A 379 -23.91 -0.86 4.52
C THR A 379 -23.81 -1.44 5.93
N SER A 380 -23.75 -2.76 6.12
CA SER A 380 -23.51 -3.38 7.43
C SER A 380 -22.20 -2.89 8.04
N TRP A 381 -21.16 -2.75 7.21
CA TRP A 381 -19.85 -2.30 7.65
C TRP A 381 -19.78 -0.79 7.90
N ILE A 382 -20.56 0.00 7.17
CA ILE A 382 -20.71 1.45 7.44
C ILE A 382 -21.43 1.65 8.77
N ARG A 383 -22.51 0.90 9.03
CA ARG A 383 -23.22 0.92 10.32
C ARG A 383 -22.26 0.60 11.47
N LEU A 384 -21.46 -0.46 11.35
CA LEU A 384 -20.43 -0.79 12.34
C LEU A 384 -19.42 0.35 12.50
N GLY A 385 -18.89 0.89 11.41
CA GLY A 385 -17.91 1.98 11.45
C GLY A 385 -18.41 3.27 12.13
N LEU A 386 -19.72 3.49 12.16
CA LEU A 386 -20.36 4.64 12.82
C LEU A 386 -20.86 4.35 14.25
N THR A 387 -20.70 3.13 14.75
CA THR A 387 -21.21 2.69 16.06
C THR A 387 -20.08 2.25 17.00
N ARG A 388 -20.41 1.95 18.25
CA ARG A 388 -19.48 1.34 19.23
C ARG A 388 -19.91 -0.10 19.51
N ALA A 389 -18.95 -0.96 19.82
CA ALA A 389 -19.19 -2.36 20.16
C ALA A 389 -19.95 -2.55 21.50
N ASP A 390 -19.87 -1.57 22.41
CA ASP A 390 -20.48 -1.46 23.74
C ASP A 390 -20.26 -0.03 24.30
N GLU A 391 -20.69 0.29 25.52
CA GLU A 391 -20.46 1.62 26.11
C GLU A 391 -18.96 1.93 26.22
N ASP A 392 -18.15 0.92 26.55
CA ASP A 392 -16.69 0.97 26.68
C ASP A 392 -15.93 0.52 25.41
N GLY A 393 -16.65 0.18 24.35
CA GLY A 393 -16.06 -0.38 23.13
C GLY A 393 -15.33 0.61 22.24
N THR A 394 -14.27 0.13 21.57
CA THR A 394 -13.51 0.93 20.61
C THR A 394 -14.42 1.39 19.45
N PRO A 395 -14.50 2.70 19.16
CA PRO A 395 -15.35 3.22 18.11
C PRO A 395 -15.08 2.64 16.72
N GLY A 396 -16.13 2.14 16.08
CA GLY A 396 -16.09 1.68 14.70
C GLY A 396 -15.33 0.38 14.46
N TRP A 397 -15.08 -0.40 15.50
CA TRP A 397 -14.50 -1.75 15.42
C TRP A 397 -15.59 -2.81 15.23
N PHE A 398 -15.18 -3.98 14.72
CA PHE A 398 -16.06 -5.13 14.61
C PHE A 398 -16.74 -5.48 15.95
N SER A 399 -18.03 -5.83 15.86
CA SER A 399 -18.82 -6.31 16.98
C SER A 399 -19.83 -7.34 16.48
N LEU A 400 -20.14 -8.33 17.32
CA LEU A 400 -21.18 -9.33 17.03
C LEU A 400 -22.58 -8.70 16.86
N ARG A 401 -22.78 -7.44 17.28
CA ARG A 401 -23.98 -6.64 17.02
C ARG A 401 -24.24 -6.35 15.54
N VAL A 402 -23.32 -6.73 14.65
CA VAL A 402 -23.57 -6.77 13.21
C VAL A 402 -24.72 -7.71 12.84
N PHE A 403 -24.98 -8.73 13.66
CA PHE A 403 -26.04 -9.71 13.41
C PHE A 403 -27.42 -9.28 13.94
N ASP A 404 -27.52 -8.18 14.72
CA ASP A 404 -28.81 -7.72 15.24
C ASP A 404 -29.79 -7.37 14.11
N PRO A 405 -29.41 -6.57 13.09
CA PRO A 405 -30.31 -6.25 11.97
C PRO A 405 -30.67 -7.47 11.12
N VAL A 406 -29.76 -8.45 11.00
CA VAL A 406 -30.03 -9.72 10.31
C VAL A 406 -31.14 -10.48 11.03
N THR A 407 -31.03 -10.56 12.36
CA THR A 407 -32.00 -11.23 13.23
C THR A 407 -33.35 -10.52 13.17
N GLN A 408 -33.36 -9.18 13.23
CA GLN A 408 -34.58 -8.38 13.11
C GLN A 408 -35.26 -8.53 11.74
N ALA A 409 -34.48 -8.70 10.68
CA ALA A 409 -34.99 -8.90 9.33
C ALA A 409 -35.49 -10.33 9.06
N ASN A 410 -35.35 -11.26 10.00
CA ASN A 410 -35.67 -12.69 9.82
C ASN A 410 -35.04 -13.28 8.53
N GLY A 411 -33.81 -12.86 8.21
CA GLY A 411 -33.10 -13.31 7.00
C GLY A 411 -33.54 -12.68 5.67
N ASN A 412 -34.46 -11.70 5.68
CA ASN A 412 -34.86 -10.97 4.46
C ASN A 412 -33.83 -9.87 4.12
N TYR A 413 -33.19 -9.97 2.94
CA TYR A 413 -32.16 -9.03 2.51
C TYR A 413 -32.66 -7.58 2.36
N ASP A 414 -33.84 -7.38 1.76
CA ASP A 414 -34.37 -6.04 1.50
C ASP A 414 -34.75 -5.34 2.82
N VAL A 415 -35.38 -6.08 3.73
CA VAL A 415 -35.69 -5.59 5.08
C VAL A 415 -34.41 -5.28 5.86
N HIS A 416 -33.40 -6.16 5.77
CA HIS A 416 -32.10 -5.93 6.38
C HIS A 416 -31.46 -4.63 5.85
N ALA A 417 -31.44 -4.42 4.54
CA ALA A 417 -30.90 -3.21 3.92
C ALA A 417 -31.64 -1.94 4.37
N MET A 418 -32.98 -2.00 4.50
CA MET A 418 -33.79 -0.89 4.99
C MET A 418 -33.47 -0.54 6.46
N ILE A 419 -33.33 -1.54 7.34
CA ILE A 419 -32.96 -1.33 8.75
C ILE A 419 -31.58 -0.65 8.83
N LEU A 420 -30.60 -1.14 8.07
CA LEU A 420 -29.26 -0.55 8.04
C LEU A 420 -29.27 0.91 7.56
N GLU A 421 -30.04 1.22 6.52
CA GLU A 421 -30.15 2.58 6.00
C GLU A 421 -30.73 3.54 7.04
N GLU A 422 -31.77 3.12 7.75
CA GLU A 422 -32.39 3.90 8.81
C GLU A 422 -31.45 4.11 9.99
N ASP A 423 -30.77 3.06 10.46
CA ASP A 423 -29.77 3.15 11.54
C ASP A 423 -28.64 4.13 11.20
N ILE A 424 -28.13 4.09 9.96
CA ILE A 424 -27.08 5.01 9.49
C ILE A 424 -27.61 6.45 9.46
N LYS A 425 -28.82 6.68 8.93
CA LYS A 425 -29.44 8.02 8.90
C LYS A 425 -29.61 8.59 10.30
N GLN A 426 -30.12 7.79 11.23
CA GLN A 426 -30.29 8.19 12.63
C GLN A 426 -28.95 8.51 13.29
N ARG A 427 -27.91 7.71 13.03
CA ARG A 427 -26.58 7.95 13.59
C ARG A 427 -25.94 9.23 13.04
N ILE A 428 -26.06 9.47 11.73
CA ILE A 428 -25.60 10.72 11.10
C ILE A 428 -26.39 11.92 11.67
N ALA A 429 -27.72 11.81 11.78
CA ALA A 429 -28.55 12.85 12.37
C ALA A 429 -28.13 13.13 13.83
N PHE A 430 -27.85 12.10 14.63
CA PHE A 430 -27.33 12.25 15.98
C PHE A 430 -26.02 13.05 15.99
N PHE A 431 -25.06 12.74 15.12
CA PHE A 431 -23.80 13.48 15.03
C PHE A 431 -23.96 14.94 14.61
N VAL A 432 -24.91 15.24 13.72
CA VAL A 432 -25.22 16.61 13.31
C VAL A 432 -25.79 17.41 14.49
N HIS A 433 -26.69 16.81 15.28
CA HIS A 433 -27.28 17.47 16.45
C HIS A 433 -26.34 17.51 17.67
N ASN A 434 -25.35 16.60 17.74
CA ASN A 434 -24.41 16.47 18.84
C ASN A 434 -22.95 16.50 18.34
N PRO A 435 -22.44 17.68 17.90
CA PRO A 435 -21.12 17.80 17.29
C PRO A 435 -19.96 17.45 18.25
N ALA A 436 -20.14 17.64 19.56
CA ALA A 436 -19.15 17.27 20.56
C ALA A 436 -18.97 15.74 20.66
N ASP A 437 -20.07 14.99 20.61
CA ASP A 437 -20.04 13.53 20.59
C ASP A 437 -19.48 13.01 19.26
N ALA A 438 -19.85 13.64 18.15
CA ALA A 438 -19.27 13.32 16.84
C ALA A 438 -17.75 13.49 16.84
N PHE A 439 -17.26 14.64 17.33
CA PHE A 439 -15.83 14.90 17.43
C PHE A 439 -15.13 13.87 18.32
N THR A 440 -15.71 13.53 19.48
CA THR A 440 -15.15 12.55 20.40
C THR A 440 -15.09 11.15 19.76
N PHE A 441 -16.17 10.75 19.07
CA PHE A 441 -16.26 9.47 18.37
C PHE A 441 -15.19 9.35 17.27
N PHE A 442 -15.16 10.29 16.32
CA PHE A 442 -14.22 10.22 15.19
C PHE A 442 -12.77 10.41 15.64
N ARG A 443 -12.51 11.23 16.66
CA ARG A 443 -11.16 11.35 17.24
C ARG A 443 -10.70 10.00 17.80
N MET A 444 -11.50 9.35 18.64
CA MET A 444 -11.13 8.06 19.24
C MET A 444 -10.96 6.97 18.16
N LYS A 445 -11.87 6.90 17.18
CA LYS A 445 -11.76 5.99 16.04
C LYS A 445 -10.45 6.19 15.29
N LEU A 446 -10.17 7.40 14.83
CA LEU A 446 -8.94 7.72 14.09
C LEU A 446 -7.68 7.48 14.92
N LEU A 447 -7.72 7.77 16.23
CA LEU A 447 -6.60 7.45 17.12
C LEU A 447 -6.34 5.95 17.17
N SER A 448 -7.37 5.13 17.37
CA SER A 448 -7.26 3.67 17.43
C SER A 448 -6.79 3.04 16.10
N GLU A 449 -7.05 3.69 14.98
CA GLU A 449 -6.77 3.15 13.64
C GLU A 449 -5.44 3.66 13.06
N TRP A 450 -5.13 4.95 13.21
CA TRP A 450 -4.01 5.61 12.52
C TRP A 450 -2.87 6.01 13.47
N THR A 451 -3.08 5.93 14.78
CA THR A 451 -2.06 6.31 15.79
C THR A 451 -1.72 5.20 16.78
N GLU A 452 -2.22 3.98 16.55
CA GLU A 452 -1.75 2.80 17.26
C GLU A 452 -0.44 2.34 16.58
N PRO A 453 0.70 2.41 17.27
CA PRO A 453 2.02 2.41 16.64
C PRO A 453 2.46 1.04 16.12
N SER A 454 1.91 -0.05 16.65
CA SER A 454 2.20 -1.41 16.19
C SER A 454 1.34 -1.82 14.99
N PHE A 455 0.27 -1.09 14.67
CA PHE A 455 -0.75 -1.48 13.69
C PHE A 455 -1.24 -2.93 13.88
N MET A 456 -1.45 -3.33 15.14
CA MET A 456 -1.78 -4.67 15.63
C MET A 456 -0.75 -5.77 15.35
N THR A 457 0.43 -5.50 14.80
CA THR A 457 1.36 -6.59 14.45
C THR A 457 1.90 -7.31 15.68
N SER A 458 2.00 -6.61 16.82
CA SER A 458 2.32 -7.21 18.13
C SER A 458 1.18 -8.11 18.62
N LEU A 459 -0.06 -7.63 18.54
CA LEU A 459 -1.25 -8.41 18.88
C LEU A 459 -1.37 -9.68 18.03
N TYR A 460 -1.25 -9.57 16.70
CA TYR A 460 -1.31 -10.72 15.80
C TYR A 460 -0.14 -11.68 15.94
N SER A 461 1.02 -11.20 16.39
CA SER A 461 2.17 -12.03 16.75
C SER A 461 1.95 -12.82 18.05
N ARG A 462 0.85 -12.58 18.78
CA ARG A 462 0.43 -13.33 19.98
C ARG A 462 -0.95 -13.99 19.82
N ALA A 463 -1.53 -13.97 18.62
CA ALA A 463 -2.89 -14.47 18.34
C ALA A 463 -2.94 -16.00 18.11
N GLY A 464 -2.32 -16.77 19.01
CA GLY A 464 -2.24 -18.22 18.90
C GLY A 464 -1.38 -18.86 19.99
N ASP A 465 -1.20 -20.17 19.88
CA ASP A 465 -0.35 -20.94 20.79
C ASP A 465 1.08 -21.02 20.26
N SER A 466 2.02 -21.10 21.20
CA SER A 466 3.44 -21.20 20.91
C SER A 466 4.04 -22.45 21.54
N GLY A 467 4.78 -23.22 20.74
CA GLY A 467 5.54 -24.37 21.24
C GLY A 467 6.67 -23.98 22.20
N SER A 468 7.11 -22.71 22.16
CA SER A 468 8.05 -22.14 23.14
C SER A 468 7.35 -21.44 24.31
N GLN A 469 6.01 -21.47 24.37
CA GLN A 469 5.18 -20.69 25.30
C GLN A 469 5.51 -19.19 25.26
N PHE A 470 5.90 -18.68 24.08
CA PHE A 470 6.41 -17.32 23.89
C PHE A 470 7.54 -16.95 24.85
N ARG A 471 8.44 -17.87 25.20
CA ARG A 471 9.63 -17.56 26.02
C ARG A 471 10.73 -16.91 25.19
N GLY A 472 11.72 -16.30 25.86
CA GLY A 472 12.88 -15.69 25.21
C GLY A 472 12.55 -14.34 24.57
N ILE A 473 13.06 -14.11 23.35
CA ILE A 473 12.92 -12.82 22.65
C ILE A 473 11.44 -12.50 22.37
N ALA A 474 10.65 -13.50 21.95
CA ALA A 474 9.22 -13.31 21.71
C ALA A 474 8.48 -12.81 22.96
N GLY A 475 8.74 -13.41 24.12
CA GLY A 475 8.12 -13.00 25.39
C GLY A 475 8.62 -11.65 25.89
N ALA A 476 9.92 -11.35 25.69
CA ALA A 476 10.48 -10.05 26.05
C ALA A 476 9.82 -8.91 25.25
N VAL A 477 9.53 -9.14 23.96
CA VAL A 477 8.93 -8.17 23.04
C VAL A 477 7.42 -8.03 23.21
N LEU A 478 6.71 -9.15 23.46
CA LEU A 478 5.23 -9.20 23.46
C LEU A 478 4.56 -9.04 24.83
N GLY A 479 5.35 -8.84 25.90
CA GLY A 479 4.80 -8.74 27.27
C GLY A 479 5.86 -8.69 28.37
N GLY A 480 7.09 -8.29 28.03
CA GLY A 480 8.25 -8.36 28.92
C GLY A 480 9.12 -7.11 28.86
N SER A 481 10.40 -7.24 29.16
CA SER A 481 11.30 -6.09 29.34
C SER A 481 11.55 -5.23 28.09
N ALA A 482 11.35 -5.78 26.89
CA ALA A 482 11.60 -5.08 25.63
C ALA A 482 10.33 -4.45 25.02
N GLU A 483 9.16 -4.74 25.60
CA GLU A 483 7.86 -4.32 25.09
C GLU A 483 7.65 -2.80 25.11
N LYS A 484 7.70 -2.17 26.30
CA LYS A 484 7.56 -0.71 26.42
C LYS A 484 8.63 0.07 25.64
N PRO A 485 9.92 -0.34 25.65
CA PRO A 485 10.92 0.25 24.77
C PRO A 485 10.57 0.16 23.27
N LEU A 486 10.04 -0.99 22.81
CA LEU A 486 9.62 -1.16 21.42
C LEU A 486 8.42 -0.27 21.09
N GLU A 487 7.40 -0.23 21.95
CA GLU A 487 6.21 0.62 21.79
C GLU A 487 6.59 2.10 21.65
N HIS A 488 7.48 2.61 22.51
CA HIS A 488 7.99 3.98 22.39
C HIS A 488 8.79 4.21 21.10
N PHE A 489 9.54 3.21 20.65
CA PHE A 489 10.26 3.28 19.38
C PHE A 489 9.30 3.29 18.19
N GLU A 490 8.30 2.42 18.15
CA GLU A 490 7.27 2.38 17.11
C GLU A 490 6.48 3.70 17.05
N ASP A 491 6.10 4.24 18.19
CA ASP A 491 5.39 5.52 18.32
C ASP A 491 6.24 6.72 17.84
N ALA A 492 7.54 6.72 18.17
CA ALA A 492 8.49 7.68 17.63
C ALA A 492 8.63 7.54 16.10
N MET A 493 8.78 6.32 15.60
CA MET A 493 8.92 6.02 14.18
C MET A 493 7.68 6.38 13.37
N GLN A 494 6.47 6.17 13.92
CA GLN A 494 5.22 6.58 13.30
C GLN A 494 5.17 8.10 13.13
N SER A 495 5.51 8.84 14.19
CA SER A 495 5.55 10.31 14.17
C SER A 495 6.62 10.86 13.21
N ILE A 496 7.81 10.26 13.19
CA ILE A 496 8.88 10.59 12.23
C ILE A 496 8.39 10.39 10.80
N THR A 497 7.71 9.28 10.54
CA THR A 497 7.16 8.96 9.21
C THR A 497 6.13 10.00 8.79
N TYR A 498 5.18 10.38 9.65
CA TYR A 498 4.22 11.44 9.35
C TYR A 498 4.89 12.80 9.11
N ALA A 499 5.87 13.18 9.95
CA ALA A 499 6.57 14.45 9.81
C ALA A 499 7.34 14.55 8.48
N PHE A 500 8.11 13.53 8.13
CA PHE A 500 8.84 13.54 6.87
C PHE A 500 7.93 13.30 5.66
N ALA A 501 6.84 12.55 5.80
CA ALA A 501 5.86 12.43 4.73
C ALA A 501 5.21 13.78 4.43
N LEU A 502 4.89 14.58 5.45
CA LEU A 502 4.38 15.95 5.27
C LEU A 502 5.37 16.83 4.49
N ILE A 503 6.66 16.83 4.88
CA ILE A 503 7.71 17.55 4.16
C ILE A 503 7.82 17.02 2.71
N GLY A 504 7.70 15.70 2.53
CA GLY A 504 7.74 15.06 1.22
C GLY A 504 6.61 15.52 0.30
N VAL A 505 5.38 15.57 0.82
CA VAL A 505 4.20 16.07 0.09
C VAL A 505 4.35 17.56 -0.23
N ILE A 506 4.85 18.39 0.68
CA ILE A 506 5.16 19.81 0.41
C ILE A 506 6.20 19.93 -0.71
N GLY A 507 7.22 19.07 -0.74
CA GLY A 507 8.19 18.98 -1.84
C GLY A 507 7.53 18.57 -3.16
N PHE A 508 6.58 17.63 -3.14
CA PHE A 508 5.79 17.27 -4.33
C PHE A 508 4.94 18.44 -4.83
N ILE A 509 4.27 19.19 -3.95
CA ILE A 509 3.51 20.39 -4.32
C ILE A 509 4.44 21.40 -4.99
N THR A 510 5.56 21.71 -4.34
CA THR A 510 6.54 22.71 -4.84
C THR A 510 7.06 22.34 -6.23
N THR A 511 7.41 21.07 -6.44
CA THR A 511 7.90 20.61 -7.75
C THR A 511 6.79 20.52 -8.81
N THR A 512 5.55 20.24 -8.41
CA THR A 512 4.41 20.18 -9.34
C THR A 512 3.94 21.58 -9.77
N VAL A 513 3.97 22.57 -8.87
CA VAL A 513 3.69 23.97 -9.19
C VAL A 513 4.69 24.53 -10.21
N ARG A 514 5.95 24.12 -10.13
CA ARG A 514 7.01 24.52 -11.07
C ARG A 514 6.96 23.79 -12.41
N LEU A 515 6.14 22.74 -12.54
CA LEU A 515 6.08 21.90 -13.74
C LEU A 515 5.42 22.67 -14.89
N ARG A 516 6.13 22.83 -16.01
CA ARG A 516 5.63 23.54 -17.21
C ARG A 516 4.90 22.59 -18.16
N SER A 517 3.90 23.09 -18.89
CA SER A 517 3.09 22.29 -19.83
C SER A 517 3.90 21.87 -21.07
N THR A 518 4.98 22.58 -21.38
CA THR A 518 5.97 22.18 -22.38
C THR A 518 6.70 20.88 -22.05
N MET A 519 6.70 20.44 -20.79
CA MET A 519 7.30 19.19 -20.33
C MET A 519 6.35 17.98 -20.46
N ALA A 520 5.19 18.15 -21.12
CA ALA A 520 4.20 17.08 -21.32
C ALA A 520 4.72 15.90 -22.15
N ASN A 521 5.87 16.00 -22.83
CA ASN A 521 6.49 14.90 -23.56
C ASN A 521 7.57 14.15 -22.76
N ASP A 522 7.92 14.64 -21.55
CA ASP A 522 8.91 14.00 -20.69
C ASP A 522 8.30 12.80 -19.94
N HIS A 523 8.80 11.60 -20.26
CA HIS A 523 8.32 10.35 -19.67
C HIS A 523 8.61 10.29 -18.16
N VAL A 524 9.66 10.97 -17.68
CA VAL A 524 9.97 11.06 -16.25
C VAL A 524 8.84 11.80 -15.52
N GLN A 525 8.25 12.82 -16.14
CA GLN A 525 7.13 13.55 -15.55
C GLN A 525 5.84 12.73 -15.55
N HIS A 526 5.58 11.93 -16.59
CA HIS A 526 4.43 11.01 -16.60
C HIS A 526 4.48 10.04 -15.42
N VAL A 527 5.66 9.48 -15.18
CA VAL A 527 5.93 8.56 -14.06
C VAL A 527 5.73 9.25 -12.71
N ARG A 528 6.25 10.47 -12.56
CA ARG A 528 6.10 11.26 -11.33
C ARG A 528 4.64 11.64 -11.06
N ILE A 529 3.91 12.09 -12.08
CA ILE A 529 2.48 12.44 -11.96
C ILE A 529 1.68 11.22 -11.58
N PHE A 530 1.87 10.09 -12.29
CA PHE A 530 1.20 8.84 -11.96
C PHE A 530 1.49 8.43 -10.52
N SER A 531 2.77 8.35 -10.14
CA SER A 531 3.18 7.84 -8.82
C SER A 531 2.69 8.74 -7.69
N ARG A 532 2.81 10.07 -7.83
CA ARG A 532 2.32 11.01 -6.81
C ARG A 532 0.80 10.97 -6.69
N THR A 533 0.10 10.89 -7.82
CA THR A 533 -1.38 10.76 -7.80
C THR A 533 -1.79 9.44 -7.15
N PHE A 534 -1.15 8.33 -7.52
CA PHE A 534 -1.46 7.01 -6.96
C PHE A 534 -1.25 6.97 -5.44
N PHE A 535 -0.11 7.45 -4.94
CA PHE A 535 0.17 7.47 -3.50
C PHE A 535 -0.78 8.41 -2.76
N SER A 536 -1.08 9.59 -3.32
CA SER A 536 -1.99 10.56 -2.72
C SER A 536 -3.43 10.04 -2.67
N ALA A 537 -3.96 9.56 -3.80
CA ALA A 537 -5.30 9.02 -3.91
C ALA A 537 -5.48 7.73 -3.09
N SER A 538 -4.46 6.87 -3.01
CA SER A 538 -4.51 5.68 -2.16
C SER A 538 -4.63 6.05 -0.69
N PHE A 539 -3.77 6.95 -0.21
CA PHE A 539 -3.79 7.39 1.18
C PHE A 539 -5.11 8.09 1.55
N LEU A 540 -5.55 9.05 0.73
CA LEU A 540 -6.82 9.73 0.94
C LEU A 540 -8.02 8.78 0.85
N GLY A 541 -8.00 7.84 -0.11
CA GLY A 541 -9.05 6.82 -0.24
C GLY A 541 -9.13 5.91 0.98
N GLY A 542 -7.99 5.50 1.53
CA GLY A 542 -7.92 4.72 2.76
C GLY A 542 -8.49 5.47 3.97
N VAL A 543 -8.07 6.74 4.15
CA VAL A 543 -8.57 7.59 5.25
C VAL A 543 -10.07 7.83 5.12
N ILE A 544 -10.56 8.21 3.95
CA ILE A 544 -11.99 8.46 3.72
C ILE A 544 -12.80 7.19 3.97
N CYS A 545 -12.34 6.05 3.46
CA CYS A 545 -13.04 4.78 3.64
C CYS A 545 -13.14 4.41 5.13
N PHE A 546 -11.99 4.28 5.82
CA PHE A 546 -11.99 3.77 7.19
C PHE A 546 -12.48 4.76 8.24
N THR A 547 -12.59 6.05 7.91
CA THR A 547 -13.32 7.01 8.76
C THR A 547 -14.78 6.58 8.95
N PHE A 548 -15.41 6.00 7.94
CA PHE A 548 -16.84 5.61 7.97
C PHE A 548 -17.06 4.10 8.04
N TRP A 549 -16.11 3.30 7.59
CA TRP A 549 -16.19 1.84 7.55
C TRP A 549 -15.75 1.22 8.89
N GLU A 550 -16.17 -0.02 9.14
CA GLU A 550 -15.58 -0.83 10.20
C GLU A 550 -14.08 -1.00 9.95
N ALA A 551 -13.25 -0.66 10.94
CA ALA A 551 -11.82 -0.87 10.81
C ALA A 551 -11.07 -0.96 12.14
N LYS A 552 -9.97 -1.70 12.08
CA LYS A 552 -8.91 -1.75 13.10
C LYS A 552 -7.59 -1.23 12.51
N SER A 553 -6.58 -0.95 13.34
CA SER A 553 -5.30 -0.38 12.86
C SER A 553 -4.58 -1.24 11.82
N VAL A 554 -4.75 -2.56 11.81
CA VAL A 554 -4.16 -3.42 10.77
C VAL A 554 -4.63 -3.09 9.34
N TYR A 555 -5.83 -2.51 9.18
CA TYR A 555 -6.34 -2.12 7.87
C TYR A 555 -5.73 -0.82 7.35
N THR A 556 -5.18 0.03 8.23
CA THR A 556 -4.49 1.26 7.86
C THR A 556 -3.00 1.03 7.58
N LEU A 557 -2.42 -0.06 8.10
CA LEU A 557 -1.01 -0.44 7.87
C LEU A 557 -0.57 -0.36 6.41
N PRO A 558 -1.30 -0.93 5.41
CA PRO A 558 -0.90 -0.82 4.00
C PRO A 558 -0.71 0.63 3.52
N PHE A 559 -1.59 1.53 3.97
CA PHE A 559 -1.55 2.95 3.61
C PHE A 559 -0.43 3.68 4.36
N PHE A 560 -0.14 3.31 5.60
CA PHE A 560 1.03 3.78 6.35
C PHE A 560 2.34 3.35 5.67
N LEU A 561 2.46 2.08 5.24
CA LEU A 561 3.64 1.58 4.53
C LEU A 561 3.89 2.32 3.20
N MET A 562 2.83 2.77 2.53
CA MET A 562 2.96 3.64 1.35
C MET A 562 3.49 5.05 1.69
N LEU A 563 3.42 5.51 2.94
CA LEU A 563 4.07 6.76 3.32
C LEU A 563 5.59 6.65 3.45
N LEU A 564 6.17 5.45 3.63
CA LEU A 564 7.63 5.28 3.76
C LEU A 564 8.44 5.90 2.60
N PRO A 565 8.14 5.63 1.31
CA PRO A 565 8.83 6.30 0.21
C PRO A 565 8.56 7.81 0.14
N VAL A 566 7.41 8.28 0.61
CA VAL A 566 7.08 9.72 0.68
C VAL A 566 7.89 10.41 1.79
N ALA A 567 8.02 9.76 2.94
CA ALA A 567 8.86 10.20 4.05
C ALA A 567 10.33 10.24 3.66
N ALA A 568 10.84 9.21 2.96
CA ALA A 568 12.19 9.21 2.42
C ALA A 568 12.44 10.40 1.48
N TYR A 569 11.44 10.82 0.70
CA TYR A 569 11.54 12.01 -0.15
C TYR A 569 11.60 13.28 0.69
N GLY A 570 10.81 13.39 1.76
CA GLY A 570 10.90 14.50 2.71
C GLY A 570 12.26 14.59 3.42
N MET A 571 12.84 13.46 3.81
CA MET A 571 14.20 13.41 4.36
C MET A 571 15.23 13.89 3.34
N GLN A 572 15.09 13.49 2.07
CA GLN A 572 15.94 13.98 0.97
C GLN A 572 15.83 15.49 0.78
N VAL A 573 14.61 16.04 0.80
CA VAL A 573 14.37 17.49 0.71
C VAL A 573 15.05 18.22 1.88
N THR A 574 14.86 17.70 3.10
CA THR A 574 15.47 18.24 4.32
C THR A 574 17.00 18.21 4.26
N TYR A 575 17.59 17.11 3.79
CA TYR A 575 19.03 16.97 3.60
C TYR A 575 19.58 18.00 2.61
N ALA A 576 18.90 18.19 1.47
CA ALA A 576 19.31 19.16 0.47
C ALA A 576 19.25 20.61 1.00
N TRP A 577 18.22 20.95 1.79
CA TRP A 577 18.13 22.26 2.45
C TRP A 577 19.28 22.49 3.44
N GLY A 578 19.60 21.48 4.27
CA GLY A 578 20.72 21.53 5.20
C GLY A 578 22.05 21.76 4.50
N ALA A 579 22.31 21.05 3.40
CA ALA A 579 23.51 21.22 2.59
C ALA A 579 23.62 22.64 2.01
N HIS A 580 22.51 23.19 1.49
CA HIS A 580 22.49 24.55 0.94
C HIS A 580 22.82 25.60 2.00
N ILE A 581 22.24 25.50 3.20
CA ILE A 581 22.54 26.41 4.32
C ILE A 581 24.01 26.29 4.74
N TRP A 582 24.55 25.07 4.80
CA TRP A 582 25.96 24.85 5.11
C TRP A 582 26.88 25.52 4.08
N HIS A 583 26.63 25.32 2.79
CA HIS A 583 27.41 25.93 1.71
C HIS A 583 27.29 27.46 1.72
N ALA A 584 26.10 28.02 1.93
CA ALA A 584 25.90 29.46 2.02
C ALA A 584 26.65 30.11 3.19
N ARG A 585 26.82 29.38 4.31
CA ARG A 585 27.57 29.86 5.50
C ARG A 585 29.09 29.71 5.37
N HIS A 586 29.58 28.79 4.55
CA HIS A 586 31.01 28.50 4.39
C HIS A 586 31.58 28.97 3.04
N ALA A 587 30.77 29.58 2.17
CA ALA A 587 31.26 30.32 1.02
C ALA A 587 31.98 31.58 1.50
N SER A 588 33.29 31.68 1.23
CA SER A 588 34.07 32.88 1.50
C SER A 588 33.52 34.07 0.70
N PRO A 589 33.50 35.30 1.26
CA PRO A 589 33.07 36.48 0.53
C PRO A 589 34.16 36.90 -0.46
N VAL A 590 34.27 36.20 -1.59
CA VAL A 590 35.15 36.62 -2.69
C VAL A 590 34.32 37.38 -3.70
N ARG A 591 34.54 38.70 -3.72
CA ARG A 591 34.14 39.74 -4.69
C ARG A 591 32.97 39.40 -5.62
N ALA A 592 31.85 40.08 -5.37
CA ALA A 592 30.86 40.39 -6.40
C ALA A 592 31.55 41.11 -7.58
N VAL A 593 31.91 40.34 -8.60
CA VAL A 593 31.99 40.84 -9.97
C VAL A 593 30.60 40.63 -10.55
N ASN A 594 30.02 41.71 -11.08
CA ASN A 594 28.72 41.71 -11.73
C ASN A 594 28.68 40.69 -12.88
N THR A 595 28.23 39.49 -12.57
CA THR A 595 27.59 38.59 -13.53
C THR A 595 26.19 38.38 -13.00
N GLU A 596 25.21 38.71 -13.83
CA GLU A 596 23.79 38.44 -13.59
C GLU A 596 23.58 37.03 -13.00
N PRO A 597 22.59 36.84 -12.10
CA PRO A 597 22.38 35.58 -11.43
C PRO A 597 22.03 34.50 -12.45
N SER A 598 23.02 33.69 -12.84
CA SER A 598 22.80 32.51 -13.66
C SER A 598 21.98 31.51 -12.85
N GLU A 599 20.74 31.31 -13.28
CA GLU A 599 19.81 30.31 -12.78
C GLU A 599 20.50 28.95 -12.62
N PHE A 600 20.67 28.50 -11.37
CA PHE A 600 21.22 27.19 -11.07
C PHE A 600 20.14 26.13 -11.36
N ASN A 601 20.21 25.57 -12.57
CA ASN A 601 19.31 24.53 -13.06
C ASN A 601 19.44 23.24 -12.22
N PHE A 602 18.50 23.08 -11.27
CA PHE A 602 18.25 21.87 -10.48
C PHE A 602 18.11 20.59 -11.32
N GLU A 603 17.79 20.71 -12.61
CA GLU A 603 17.48 19.58 -13.49
C GLU A 603 18.71 18.83 -14.03
N ARG A 604 19.85 19.50 -14.26
CA ARG A 604 20.93 18.94 -15.09
C ARG A 604 21.68 17.76 -14.42
N ASN A 605 21.93 17.84 -13.10
CA ASN A 605 22.56 16.73 -12.35
C ASN A 605 21.62 15.53 -12.11
N THR A 606 20.30 15.72 -12.23
CA THR A 606 19.33 14.62 -12.16
C THR A 606 19.09 13.95 -13.50
N THR A 607 19.23 14.64 -14.63
CA THR A 607 19.12 14.02 -15.95
C THR A 607 20.33 13.16 -16.29
N ASP A 608 21.57 13.60 -16.03
CA ASP A 608 22.74 12.86 -16.54
C ASP A 608 22.98 11.52 -15.84
N SER A 609 22.57 11.39 -14.57
CA SER A 609 22.63 10.11 -13.83
C SER A 609 21.44 9.18 -14.10
N VAL A 610 20.30 9.73 -14.53
CA VAL A 610 19.07 8.98 -14.84
C VAL A 610 19.07 8.54 -16.30
N SER A 611 19.62 9.33 -17.22
CA SER A 611 19.72 9.01 -18.65
C SER A 611 20.70 7.87 -18.94
N ALA A 612 21.79 7.75 -18.18
CA ALA A 612 22.78 6.69 -18.38
C ALA A 612 22.29 5.30 -17.89
N GLU A 613 21.42 5.25 -16.88
CA GLU A 613 20.92 3.99 -16.30
C GLU A 613 19.57 3.53 -16.92
N ILE A 614 18.90 4.39 -17.69
CA ILE A 614 17.57 4.11 -18.30
C ILE A 614 17.67 3.73 -19.78
N ALA A 615 18.82 3.92 -20.44
CA ALA A 615 18.96 3.77 -21.89
C ALA A 615 19.24 2.35 -22.40
N ASN A 616 19.35 1.30 -21.56
CA ASN A 616 19.63 -0.06 -22.07
C ASN A 616 18.71 -1.14 -21.46
N PRO A 617 17.61 -1.50 -22.12
CA PRO A 617 16.74 -2.61 -21.72
C PRO A 617 17.20 -4.00 -22.18
N ASP A 618 18.27 -4.13 -22.99
CA ASP A 618 18.62 -5.37 -23.70
C ASP A 618 19.93 -6.05 -23.24
N ALA A 619 20.48 -5.69 -22.07
CA ALA A 619 21.62 -6.44 -21.50
C ALA A 619 21.14 -7.70 -20.75
N LEU A 620 20.60 -8.67 -21.50
CA LEU A 620 20.48 -10.07 -21.08
C LEU A 620 21.72 -10.81 -21.59
N GLU A 621 22.53 -11.28 -20.64
CA GLU A 621 23.38 -12.48 -20.67
C GLU A 621 23.78 -13.02 -22.07
N GLU A 622 24.95 -12.62 -22.56
CA GLU A 622 25.81 -13.55 -23.32
C GLU A 622 26.75 -14.21 -22.31
N VAL A 623 26.45 -15.47 -22.01
CA VAL A 623 27.36 -16.38 -21.31
C VAL A 623 28.39 -16.85 -22.34
N ASP A 624 29.60 -16.29 -22.27
CA ASP A 624 30.74 -16.79 -23.03
C ASP A 624 31.11 -18.20 -22.52
N VAL A 625 30.72 -19.21 -23.30
CA VAL A 625 31.23 -20.58 -23.21
C VAL A 625 32.44 -20.66 -24.15
N PRO A 626 33.67 -20.90 -23.67
CA PRO A 626 34.81 -21.05 -24.55
C PRO A 626 34.77 -22.44 -25.18
N VAL A 627 34.51 -22.48 -26.50
CA VAL A 627 34.73 -23.65 -27.34
C VAL A 627 36.14 -23.56 -27.92
N GLU A 628 37.03 -24.41 -27.43
CA GLU A 628 38.32 -24.70 -28.05
C GLU A 628 38.13 -25.39 -29.41
N SER A 629 38.79 -24.87 -30.45
CA SER A 629 39.27 -25.72 -31.55
C SER A 629 40.56 -25.16 -32.15
N SER A 630 41.68 -25.74 -31.74
CA SER A 630 42.78 -25.98 -32.67
C SER A 630 43.39 -27.34 -32.34
N ALA A 631 43.02 -28.35 -33.13
CA ALA A 631 43.91 -29.47 -33.41
C ALA A 631 45.25 -28.86 -33.89
N ASP A 632 46.44 -29.37 -33.58
CA ASP A 632 46.81 -30.75 -33.81
C ASP A 632 48.21 -31.05 -33.25
N SER A 633 48.38 -32.32 -32.89
CA SER A 633 49.62 -33.09 -32.96
C SER A 633 50.71 -32.94 -31.88
N ARG A 634 50.74 -34.02 -31.07
CA ARG A 634 51.89 -34.93 -30.81
C ARG A 634 52.60 -34.86 -29.44
N THR A 635 52.39 -35.96 -28.72
CA THR A 635 53.35 -36.79 -27.97
C THR A 635 53.76 -36.38 -26.56
N ALA A 636 53.19 -37.10 -25.59
CA ALA A 636 53.71 -37.45 -24.26
C ALA A 636 55.09 -38.19 -24.35
N PRO A 637 55.79 -38.58 -23.26
CA PRO A 637 55.39 -38.60 -21.84
C PRO A 637 56.49 -38.18 -20.82
N SER A 638 56.12 -38.02 -19.54
CA SER A 638 56.75 -38.69 -18.38
C SER A 638 56.60 -37.90 -17.06
N THR A 639 55.79 -38.46 -16.17
CA THR A 639 55.99 -38.65 -14.72
C THR A 639 57.05 -37.84 -13.94
N THR A 640 56.64 -37.54 -12.68
CA THR A 640 57.43 -37.19 -11.48
C THR A 640 58.06 -35.80 -11.47
N ARG A 641 57.76 -34.93 -10.50
CA ARG A 641 57.72 -35.15 -9.05
C ARG A 641 56.81 -34.15 -8.35
#